data_AF-A0A2T6E0G1-F1
#
_entry.id   AF-A0A2T6E0G1-F1
#
_cell.length_a   1.000
_cell.length_b   1.000
_cell.length_c   1.000
_cell.angle_alpha   90.00
_cell.angle_beta   90.00
_cell.angle_gamma   90.00
#
_symmetry.space_group_name_H-M   'P 1'
#
loop_
_entity.id
_entity.type
_entity.pdbx_description
1 polymer ?
#
loop_
_entity_poly.entity_id
_entity_poly.type
_entity_poly.pdbx_seq_one_letter_code
_entity_poly.pdbx_strand_id
1 'polypeptide(L)'
;MPEPSRQTDRAYPTSAVSAFLDSAWATIGPGLYRTNPFRILGCPVLSSAREISRRFDQLKIASQLGNPLSEWSLAPEPPASADALRNAVQMLKDPRQRFLAEAFWFWPETYPANGDDPALKLLARRATSDAVSAWAAGAINDSVAALHNLTVYHHLMAIEQEQALPPLPEDDILAWWRAAIRYWQELVNLPAYWERLRSRVKEIGDPQLPVEVVDALSRDWPSLLAAVHSALAFRAAEQSETRAAARHVALLGEIFPDARSTRRALERGAAPAVRRIDVRIAEMQRNLPPEPKPALEAARALIEHCAPDIHTLDTLCGRESEFFAEACTRMGDAALDALVSFQRATGDNASCLPLLVYLQTLPVLPEVARRLRDTFDVIFGNAVADDLRTKPDAGGTPEPMYARSYSVIVNRIVPAVYLLDIGEDARRACTHQLAELFKRVARDACAERDDIAFALHAYNAVLQLPSDQQGRTRWEKEREQFHQEFLRRKEKELRTTVGDHILEITHRVVRWDDQTFAPDEITALRHGLMTRGEGENRKEAHLIAWCAGPKEVVLDDQNAFADAETAAAHFSRIQDALYFFVVPRLVDRLVAAVRKGESVKVGEAALERNAIRLPSHSRLWKKESEVPYPKLSHRMEDGAWIVASAENARVQERYLTVDTWNAAIMGYVIDALAQSG
;
A
#
# COMPACT_ATOMS: atom_id res chain seq x y z
N MET A 1 44.52 12.31 -13.47
CA MET A 1 43.23 12.97 -13.18
C MET A 1 42.83 13.83 -14.37
N PRO A 2 41.83 13.41 -15.16
CA PRO A 2 41.09 14.31 -16.05
C PRO A 2 39.70 14.61 -15.46
N GLU A 3 39.26 15.85 -15.65
CA GLU A 3 37.95 16.39 -15.26
C GLU A 3 36.78 15.67 -15.97
N PRO A 4 35.62 15.54 -15.32
CA PRO A 4 34.44 14.96 -15.95
C PRO A 4 33.77 15.96 -16.88
N SER A 5 33.48 15.47 -18.07
CA SER A 5 32.66 16.05 -19.12
C SER A 5 31.33 16.61 -18.60
N ARG A 6 31.11 17.91 -18.85
CA ARG A 6 29.80 18.56 -18.70
C ARG A 6 28.80 17.89 -19.62
N GLN A 7 27.78 17.29 -19.01
CA GLN A 7 26.54 16.89 -19.65
C GLN A 7 25.95 18.07 -20.43
N THR A 8 25.60 17.77 -21.67
CA THR A 8 25.07 18.65 -22.70
C THR A 8 23.77 19.33 -22.31
N ASP A 9 23.69 20.61 -22.66
CA ASP A 9 22.54 21.51 -22.65
C ASP A 9 21.22 20.84 -23.05
N ARG A 10 20.23 20.90 -22.14
CA ARG A 10 18.81 20.83 -22.53
C ARG A 10 18.42 22.19 -23.10
N ALA A 11 18.38 22.30 -24.43
CA ALA A 11 17.79 23.46 -25.10
C ALA A 11 16.32 23.60 -24.66
N TYR A 12 15.97 24.73 -24.02
CA TYR A 12 14.59 25.08 -23.74
C TYR A 12 13.83 25.24 -25.08
N PRO A 13 12.67 24.60 -25.29
CA PRO A 13 11.91 24.79 -26.51
C PRO A 13 11.48 26.25 -26.66
N THR A 14 11.53 26.77 -27.89
CA THR A 14 10.99 28.10 -28.23
C THR A 14 9.54 28.22 -27.76
N SER A 15 9.10 29.41 -27.33
CA SER A 15 7.74 29.63 -26.81
C SER A 15 6.62 29.10 -27.72
N ALA A 16 6.80 29.15 -29.04
CA ALA A 16 5.86 28.60 -30.02
C ALA A 16 5.73 27.06 -29.98
N VAL A 17 6.85 26.34 -29.80
CA VAL A 17 6.85 24.87 -29.71
C VAL A 17 6.15 24.42 -28.44
N SER A 18 6.42 25.07 -27.29
CA SER A 18 5.71 24.79 -26.04
C SER A 18 4.22 25.03 -26.18
N ALA A 19 3.82 26.18 -26.72
CA ALA A 19 2.41 26.51 -26.91
C ALA A 19 1.68 25.55 -27.86
N PHE A 20 2.37 25.03 -28.89
CA PHE A 20 1.83 23.99 -29.75
C PHE A 20 1.58 22.68 -28.98
N LEU A 21 2.57 22.22 -28.20
CA LEU A 21 2.43 21.00 -27.40
C LEU A 21 1.31 21.14 -26.36
N ASP A 22 1.19 22.29 -25.70
CA ASP A 22 0.09 22.57 -24.77
C ASP A 22 -1.28 22.45 -25.46
N SER A 23 -1.39 22.99 -26.68
CA SER A 23 -2.59 22.84 -27.52
C SER A 23 -2.84 21.38 -27.91
N ALA A 24 -1.80 20.60 -28.20
CA ALA A 24 -1.92 19.19 -28.54
C ALA A 24 -2.42 18.37 -27.34
N TRP A 25 -1.85 18.58 -26.15
CA TRP A 25 -2.28 17.97 -24.90
C TRP A 25 -3.72 18.32 -24.52
N ALA A 26 -4.17 19.54 -24.83
CA ALA A 26 -5.55 19.96 -24.59
C ALA A 26 -6.56 19.34 -25.57
N THR A 27 -6.11 18.96 -26.78
CA THR A 27 -6.99 18.49 -27.86
C THR A 27 -7.05 16.97 -27.95
N ILE A 28 -5.91 16.29 -27.73
CA ILE A 28 -5.80 14.84 -27.86
C ILE A 28 -6.38 14.19 -26.60
N GLY A 29 -7.51 13.54 -26.80
CA GLY A 29 -8.22 12.80 -25.77
C GLY A 29 -9.38 12.03 -26.40
N PRO A 30 -10.30 11.48 -25.59
CA PRO A 30 -11.34 10.61 -26.12
C PRO A 30 -12.39 11.32 -26.99
N GLY A 31 -12.40 12.65 -27.00
CA GLY A 31 -13.22 13.49 -27.87
C GLY A 31 -12.52 13.89 -29.19
N LEU A 32 -11.30 13.40 -29.43
CA LEU A 32 -10.42 13.81 -30.54
C LEU A 32 -11.15 13.85 -31.88
N TYR A 33 -11.79 12.74 -32.28
CA TYR A 33 -12.47 12.68 -33.56
C TYR A 33 -13.85 13.33 -33.54
N ARG A 34 -14.56 13.28 -32.41
CA ARG A 34 -15.90 13.89 -32.28
C ARG A 34 -15.84 15.41 -32.45
N THR A 35 -14.76 16.03 -31.99
CA THR A 35 -14.52 17.47 -32.08
C THR A 35 -13.69 17.86 -33.30
N ASN A 36 -13.25 16.91 -34.12
CA ASN A 36 -12.44 17.21 -35.30
C ASN A 36 -13.24 18.07 -36.29
N PRO A 37 -12.75 19.26 -36.65
CA PRO A 37 -13.50 20.20 -37.49
C PRO A 37 -13.78 19.67 -38.89
N PHE A 38 -12.91 18.82 -39.46
CA PHE A 38 -13.12 18.22 -40.78
C PHE A 38 -14.21 17.15 -40.76
N ARG A 39 -14.34 16.41 -39.65
CA ARG A 39 -15.47 15.50 -39.41
C ARG A 39 -16.78 16.28 -39.31
N ILE A 40 -16.79 17.33 -38.48
CA ILE A 40 -17.97 18.16 -38.21
C ILE A 40 -18.49 18.83 -39.49
N LEU A 41 -17.59 19.35 -40.31
CA LEU A 41 -17.96 20.05 -41.54
C LEU A 41 -18.12 19.12 -42.74
N GLY A 42 -17.61 17.89 -42.68
CA GLY A 42 -17.62 16.94 -43.79
C GLY A 42 -16.83 17.45 -45.00
N CYS A 43 -15.65 18.04 -44.76
CA CYS A 43 -14.81 18.62 -45.81
C CYS A 43 -13.39 18.02 -45.80
N PRO A 44 -12.70 17.97 -46.96
CA PRO A 44 -11.31 17.52 -47.04
C PRO A 44 -10.33 18.39 -46.21
N VAL A 45 -9.25 17.78 -45.72
CA VAL A 45 -8.23 18.44 -44.87
C VAL A 45 -7.56 19.65 -45.55
N LEU A 46 -7.43 19.61 -46.88
CA LEU A 46 -6.83 20.68 -47.69
C LEU A 46 -7.86 21.71 -48.21
N SER A 47 -9.08 21.73 -47.67
CA SER A 47 -10.10 22.72 -48.05
C SER A 47 -9.62 24.15 -47.79
N SER A 48 -9.84 25.04 -48.75
CA SER A 48 -9.56 26.47 -48.62
C SER A 48 -10.52 27.15 -47.64
N ALA A 49 -10.14 28.31 -47.11
CA ALA A 49 -11.02 29.10 -46.23
C ALA A 49 -12.37 29.44 -46.88
N ARG A 50 -12.39 29.63 -48.21
CA ARG A 50 -13.61 29.88 -48.98
C ARG A 50 -14.52 28.65 -49.03
N GLU A 51 -13.94 27.46 -49.24
CA GLU A 51 -14.70 26.20 -49.25
C GLU A 51 -15.26 25.86 -47.88
N ILE A 52 -14.47 26.06 -46.82
CA ILE A 52 -14.89 25.89 -45.42
C ILE A 52 -16.06 26.83 -45.11
N SER A 53 -15.95 28.11 -45.46
CA SER A 53 -17.02 29.10 -45.20
C SER A 53 -18.31 28.74 -45.93
N ARG A 54 -18.21 28.38 -47.22
CA ARG A 54 -19.35 27.92 -48.01
C ARG A 54 -20.01 26.69 -47.39
N ARG A 55 -19.21 25.72 -46.92
CA ARG A 55 -19.73 24.51 -46.29
C ARG A 55 -20.41 24.81 -44.97
N PHE A 56 -19.83 25.69 -44.14
CA PHE A 56 -20.44 26.16 -42.91
C PHE A 56 -21.80 26.81 -43.15
N ASP A 57 -21.91 27.72 -44.13
CA ASP A 57 -23.17 28.39 -44.44
C ASP A 57 -24.26 27.39 -44.87
N GLN A 58 -23.90 26.39 -45.69
CA GLN A 58 -24.81 25.31 -46.08
C GLN A 58 -25.32 24.53 -44.86
N LEU A 59 -24.44 24.07 -43.98
CA LEU A 59 -24.80 23.30 -42.79
C LEU A 59 -25.64 24.13 -41.81
N LYS A 60 -25.29 25.41 -41.62
CA LYS A 60 -26.01 26.34 -40.76
C LYS A 60 -27.43 26.59 -41.26
N ILE A 61 -27.61 26.88 -42.55
CA ILE A 61 -28.93 27.09 -43.15
C ILE A 61 -29.78 25.84 -43.02
N ALA A 62 -29.22 24.66 -43.35
CA ALA A 62 -29.95 23.41 -43.26
C ALA A 62 -30.41 23.09 -41.83
N SER A 63 -29.54 23.33 -40.84
CA SER A 63 -29.89 23.21 -39.42
C SER A 63 -31.00 24.20 -39.00
N GLN A 64 -30.95 25.45 -39.45
CA GLN A 64 -31.99 26.46 -39.17
C GLN A 64 -33.36 26.12 -39.78
N LEU A 65 -33.36 25.40 -40.91
CA LEU A 65 -34.57 24.92 -41.58
C LEU A 65 -35.12 23.61 -41.00
N GLY A 66 -34.54 23.11 -39.89
CA GLY A 66 -34.96 21.86 -39.25
C GLY A 66 -34.54 20.59 -40.00
N ASN A 67 -33.63 20.70 -40.98
CA ASN A 67 -33.12 19.58 -41.75
C ASN A 67 -31.57 19.55 -41.70
N PRO A 68 -30.96 19.24 -40.54
CA PRO A 68 -29.51 19.24 -40.41
C PRO A 68 -28.88 18.22 -41.36
N LEU A 69 -27.97 18.68 -42.22
CA LEU A 69 -27.23 17.80 -43.11
C LEU A 69 -26.18 17.00 -42.32
N SER A 70 -26.29 15.68 -42.34
CA SER A 70 -25.29 14.73 -41.81
C SER A 70 -24.94 13.66 -42.84
N GLU A 71 -25.06 14.01 -44.12
CA GLU A 71 -25.15 13.08 -45.23
C GLU A 71 -23.80 12.57 -45.80
N TRP A 72 -22.73 12.56 -45.02
CA TRP A 72 -21.40 12.03 -45.42
C TRP A 72 -20.95 10.87 -44.52
N SER A 73 -20.01 10.06 -45.00
CA SER A 73 -19.42 8.97 -44.19
C SER A 73 -18.85 9.50 -42.89
N LEU A 74 -19.14 8.81 -41.78
CA LEU A 74 -18.61 9.10 -40.45
C LEU A 74 -19.00 10.50 -39.92
N ALA A 75 -20.10 11.07 -40.43
CA ALA A 75 -20.67 12.28 -39.86
C ALA A 75 -20.94 12.11 -38.35
N PRO A 76 -20.88 13.19 -37.55
CA PRO A 76 -21.22 13.10 -36.13
C PRO A 76 -22.67 12.64 -35.93
N GLU A 77 -22.87 11.73 -34.99
CA GLU A 77 -24.19 11.32 -34.51
C GLU A 77 -24.31 11.67 -33.02
N PRO A 78 -25.30 12.50 -32.62
CA PRO A 78 -26.26 13.24 -33.46
C PRO A 78 -25.59 14.35 -34.31
N PRO A 79 -26.29 14.93 -35.31
CA PRO A 79 -25.76 16.03 -36.12
C PRO A 79 -25.24 17.20 -35.29
N ALA A 80 -24.16 17.84 -35.77
CA ALA A 80 -23.49 18.92 -35.06
C ALA A 80 -24.41 20.13 -34.83
N SER A 81 -24.36 20.69 -33.61
CA SER A 81 -25.09 21.91 -33.26
C SER A 81 -24.51 23.16 -33.96
N ALA A 82 -25.28 24.25 -34.01
CA ALA A 82 -24.81 25.51 -34.56
C ALA A 82 -23.56 26.05 -33.84
N ASP A 83 -23.43 25.79 -32.53
CA ASP A 83 -22.24 26.13 -31.74
C ASP A 83 -21.04 25.25 -32.14
N ALA A 84 -21.25 23.94 -32.28
CA ALA A 84 -20.20 23.03 -32.73
C ALA A 84 -19.69 23.40 -34.14
N LEU A 85 -20.58 23.76 -35.06
CA LEU A 85 -20.22 24.25 -36.39
C LEU A 85 -19.39 25.55 -36.32
N ARG A 86 -19.79 26.51 -35.48
CA ARG A 86 -19.04 27.76 -35.29
C ARG A 86 -17.65 27.49 -34.71
N ASN A 87 -17.57 26.65 -33.68
CA ASN A 87 -16.31 26.28 -33.04
C ASN A 87 -15.38 25.59 -34.04
N ALA A 88 -15.88 24.65 -34.84
CA ALA A 88 -15.10 23.98 -35.88
C ALA A 88 -14.46 24.97 -36.87
N VAL A 89 -15.21 25.97 -37.34
CA VAL A 89 -14.65 27.01 -38.23
C VAL A 89 -13.61 27.87 -37.51
N GLN A 90 -13.82 28.22 -36.23
CA GLN A 90 -12.82 28.98 -35.48
C GLN A 90 -11.54 28.18 -35.24
N MET A 91 -11.64 26.89 -34.94
CA MET A 91 -10.47 26.00 -34.80
C MET A 91 -9.64 25.97 -36.08
N LEU A 92 -10.29 25.93 -37.25
CA LEU A 92 -9.60 25.92 -38.55
C LEU A 92 -8.91 27.25 -38.92
N LYS A 93 -9.16 28.35 -38.18
CA LYS A 93 -8.44 29.62 -38.35
C LYS A 93 -7.12 29.66 -37.57
N ASP A 94 -7.00 28.92 -36.48
CA ASP A 94 -5.72 28.78 -35.78
C ASP A 94 -4.86 27.76 -36.54
N PRO A 95 -3.68 28.16 -37.05
CA PRO A 95 -2.82 27.28 -37.85
C PRO A 95 -2.36 26.03 -37.08
N ARG A 96 -2.19 26.13 -35.75
CA ARG A 96 -1.78 25.01 -34.89
C ARG A 96 -2.90 24.00 -34.74
N GLN A 97 -4.10 24.48 -34.45
CA GLN A 97 -5.28 23.60 -34.30
C GLN A 97 -5.69 22.98 -35.63
N ARG A 98 -5.61 23.75 -36.72
CA ARG A 98 -5.80 23.21 -38.08
C ARG A 98 -4.82 22.09 -38.38
N PHE A 99 -3.52 22.32 -38.21
CA PHE A 99 -2.49 21.31 -38.48
C PHE A 99 -2.71 20.04 -37.66
N LEU A 100 -3.05 20.18 -36.37
CA LEU A 100 -3.37 19.04 -35.52
C LEU A 100 -4.63 18.30 -35.99
N ALA A 101 -5.69 19.02 -36.37
CA ALA A 101 -6.90 18.42 -36.91
C ALA A 101 -6.65 17.68 -38.24
N GLU A 102 -5.75 18.20 -39.09
CA GLU A 102 -5.32 17.53 -40.31
C GLU A 102 -4.58 16.22 -39.99
N ALA A 103 -3.70 16.20 -38.99
CA ALA A 103 -2.95 15.01 -38.56
C ALA A 103 -3.83 13.88 -37.97
N PHE A 104 -5.09 14.17 -37.66
CA PHE A 104 -6.08 13.20 -37.17
C PHE A 104 -7.30 13.10 -38.08
N TRP A 105 -7.14 13.35 -39.38
CA TRP A 105 -8.21 13.19 -40.36
C TRP A 105 -7.71 12.70 -41.72
N PHE A 106 -8.60 12.29 -42.62
CA PHE A 106 -8.19 11.58 -43.84
C PHE A 106 -7.46 12.47 -44.85
N TRP A 107 -6.32 11.98 -45.34
CA TRP A 107 -5.43 12.63 -46.30
C TRP A 107 -5.67 12.11 -47.73
N PRO A 108 -5.54 12.96 -48.77
CA PRO A 108 -5.39 12.46 -50.13
C PRO A 108 -4.01 11.79 -50.30
N GLU A 109 -3.90 10.88 -51.26
CA GLU A 109 -2.64 10.18 -51.58
C GLU A 109 -1.44 11.13 -51.78
N THR A 110 -1.70 12.30 -52.38
CA THR A 110 -0.70 13.33 -52.69
C THR A 110 -0.38 14.28 -51.54
N TYR A 111 -0.94 14.09 -50.33
CA TYR A 111 -0.75 15.00 -49.20
C TYR A 111 0.74 15.30 -48.93
N PRO A 112 1.14 16.57 -48.75
CA PRO A 112 0.29 17.75 -48.48
C PRO A 112 -0.30 18.45 -49.71
N ALA A 113 -0.03 17.99 -50.94
CA ALA A 113 -0.64 18.55 -52.13
C ALA A 113 -2.08 18.05 -52.29
N ASN A 114 -2.97 18.94 -52.75
CA ASN A 114 -4.33 18.55 -53.09
C ASN A 114 -4.33 17.77 -54.42
N GLY A 115 -4.88 16.58 -54.39
CA GLY A 115 -4.90 15.67 -55.53
C GLY A 115 -6.10 14.75 -55.48
N ASP A 116 -6.31 14.07 -56.60
CA ASP A 116 -7.44 13.17 -56.75
C ASP A 116 -7.17 11.86 -55.99
N ASP A 117 -8.11 11.45 -55.14
CA ASP A 117 -7.98 10.25 -54.31
C ASP A 117 -9.21 9.34 -54.47
N PRO A 118 -9.05 8.14 -55.07
CA PRO A 118 -10.15 7.21 -55.27
C PRO A 118 -10.84 6.76 -53.97
N ALA A 119 -10.09 6.58 -52.88
CA ALA A 119 -10.64 6.12 -51.60
C ALA A 119 -11.44 7.22 -50.89
N LEU A 120 -10.98 8.48 -50.92
CA LEU A 120 -11.75 9.62 -50.41
C LEU A 120 -13.03 9.85 -51.22
N LYS A 121 -13.04 9.58 -52.53
CA LYS A 121 -14.28 9.60 -53.34
C LYS A 121 -15.27 8.52 -52.91
N LEU A 122 -14.79 7.31 -52.59
CA LEU A 122 -15.62 6.24 -52.06
C LEU A 122 -16.23 6.65 -50.71
N LEU A 123 -15.42 7.24 -49.83
CA LEU A 123 -15.87 7.78 -48.55
C LEU A 123 -16.94 8.88 -48.72
N ALA A 124 -16.75 9.80 -49.68
CA ALA A 124 -17.73 10.85 -49.99
C ALA A 124 -19.08 10.27 -50.49
N ARG A 125 -19.09 9.06 -51.06
CA ARG A 125 -20.28 8.35 -51.53
C ARG A 125 -20.86 7.36 -50.52
N ARG A 126 -20.37 7.37 -49.27
CA ARG A 126 -20.76 6.45 -48.20
C ARG A 126 -20.34 4.99 -48.39
N ALA A 127 -19.42 4.71 -49.30
CA ALA A 127 -18.83 3.39 -49.49
C ALA A 127 -17.63 3.20 -48.54
N THR A 128 -17.88 3.28 -47.23
CA THR A 128 -16.81 3.26 -46.20
C THR A 128 -15.99 1.97 -46.25
N SER A 129 -16.64 0.80 -46.41
CA SER A 129 -15.93 -0.49 -46.48
C SER A 129 -15.00 -0.59 -47.70
N ASP A 130 -15.42 -0.07 -48.85
CA ASP A 130 -14.61 -0.03 -50.06
C ASP A 130 -13.43 0.94 -49.92
N ALA A 131 -13.66 2.10 -49.29
CA ALA A 131 -12.60 3.06 -48.99
C ALA A 131 -11.52 2.47 -48.06
N VAL A 132 -11.94 1.78 -46.99
CA VAL A 132 -11.03 1.10 -46.06
C VAL A 132 -10.27 -0.03 -46.77
N SER A 133 -10.92 -0.79 -47.65
CA SER A 133 -10.25 -1.83 -48.45
C SER A 133 -9.21 -1.24 -49.39
N ALA A 134 -9.50 -0.10 -50.02
CA ALA A 134 -8.54 0.62 -50.85
C ALA A 134 -7.34 1.13 -50.03
N TRP A 135 -7.55 1.65 -48.82
CA TRP A 135 -6.45 2.03 -47.93
C TRP A 135 -5.63 0.83 -47.45
N ALA A 136 -6.26 -0.30 -47.14
CA ALA A 136 -5.52 -1.52 -46.78
C ALA A 136 -4.63 -2.00 -47.94
N ALA A 137 -5.14 -1.99 -49.18
CA ALA A 137 -4.35 -2.31 -50.35
C ALA A 137 -3.23 -1.28 -50.60
N GLY A 138 -3.50 0.01 -50.39
CA GLY A 138 -2.49 1.06 -50.50
C GLY A 138 -1.38 0.93 -49.46
N ALA A 139 -1.72 0.62 -48.21
CA ALA A 139 -0.76 0.44 -47.12
C ALA A 139 0.17 -0.75 -47.38
N ILE A 140 -0.34 -1.86 -47.94
CA ILE A 140 0.48 -3.01 -48.38
C ILE A 140 1.46 -2.60 -49.49
N ASN A 141 1.13 -1.60 -50.30
CA ASN A 141 1.99 -1.06 -51.35
C ASN A 141 2.76 0.20 -50.89
N ASP A 142 3.09 0.28 -49.60
CA ASP A 142 3.89 1.34 -48.97
C ASP A 142 3.32 2.77 -49.11
N SER A 143 2.02 2.94 -49.39
CA SER A 143 1.40 4.26 -49.35
C SER A 143 1.29 4.76 -47.91
N VAL A 144 2.06 5.80 -47.62
CA VAL A 144 2.03 6.51 -46.32
C VAL A 144 0.66 7.13 -46.04
N ALA A 145 0.00 7.69 -47.06
CA ALA A 145 -1.32 8.31 -46.88
C ALA A 145 -2.40 7.25 -46.62
N ALA A 146 -2.33 6.11 -47.30
CA ALA A 146 -3.21 4.98 -47.07
C ALA A 146 -3.03 4.39 -45.66
N LEU A 147 -1.80 4.15 -45.22
CA LEU A 147 -1.51 3.69 -43.86
C LEU A 147 -1.98 4.71 -42.81
N HIS A 148 -1.73 6.00 -43.02
CA HIS A 148 -2.24 7.06 -42.15
C HIS A 148 -3.76 7.03 -42.02
N ASN A 149 -4.47 6.95 -43.15
CA ASN A 149 -5.93 6.93 -43.16
C ASN A 149 -6.49 5.67 -42.49
N LEU A 150 -5.85 4.52 -42.68
CA LEU A 150 -6.20 3.28 -42.00
C LEU A 150 -5.99 3.40 -40.48
N THR A 151 -4.88 4.02 -40.06
CA THR A 151 -4.57 4.31 -38.65
C THR A 151 -5.66 5.19 -38.02
N VAL A 152 -6.00 6.30 -38.68
CA VAL A 152 -7.06 7.23 -38.24
C VAL A 152 -8.42 6.53 -38.18
N TYR A 153 -8.75 5.72 -39.18
CA TYR A 153 -10.00 4.96 -39.22
C TYR A 153 -10.11 3.99 -38.05
N HIS A 154 -9.11 3.13 -37.81
CA HIS A 154 -9.16 2.15 -36.73
C HIS A 154 -9.21 2.82 -35.35
N HIS A 155 -8.48 3.92 -35.15
CA HIS A 155 -8.51 4.65 -33.88
C HIS A 155 -9.85 5.36 -33.65
N LEU A 156 -10.44 5.95 -34.71
CA LEU A 156 -11.81 6.48 -34.67
C LEU A 156 -12.80 5.39 -34.29
N MET A 157 -12.76 4.24 -34.96
CA MET A 157 -13.67 3.13 -34.69
C MET A 157 -13.50 2.61 -33.26
N ALA A 158 -12.26 2.48 -32.76
CA ALA A 158 -12.02 2.07 -31.38
C ALA A 158 -12.68 3.02 -30.38
N ILE A 159 -12.55 4.34 -30.56
CA ILE A 159 -13.19 5.35 -29.70
C ILE A 159 -14.72 5.32 -29.81
N GLU A 160 -15.26 5.18 -31.02
CA GLU A 160 -16.72 5.14 -31.23
C GLU A 160 -17.33 3.90 -30.60
N GLN A 161 -16.71 2.71 -30.76
CA GLN A 161 -17.21 1.47 -30.17
C GLN A 161 -17.06 1.46 -28.64
N GLU A 162 -16.02 2.08 -28.09
CA GLU A 162 -15.86 2.26 -26.64
C GLU A 162 -16.96 3.15 -26.05
N GLN A 163 -17.51 4.09 -26.82
CA GLN A 163 -18.53 5.04 -26.38
C GLN A 163 -19.95 4.69 -26.86
N ALA A 164 -20.11 3.58 -27.57
CA ALA A 164 -21.38 3.15 -28.15
C ALA A 164 -22.35 2.64 -27.07
N LEU A 165 -23.65 2.84 -27.32
CA LEU A 165 -24.73 2.34 -26.47
C LEU A 165 -25.77 1.61 -27.34
N PRO A 166 -25.99 0.29 -27.14
CA PRO A 166 -25.25 -0.60 -26.22
C PRO A 166 -23.80 -0.82 -26.69
N PRO A 167 -22.86 -1.11 -25.78
CA PRO A 167 -21.48 -1.41 -26.15
C PRO A 167 -21.40 -2.75 -26.90
N LEU A 168 -20.40 -2.86 -27.78
CA LEU A 168 -20.02 -4.14 -28.37
C LEU A 168 -19.44 -5.10 -27.31
N PRO A 169 -19.33 -6.41 -27.60
CA PRO A 169 -18.55 -7.33 -26.78
C PRO A 169 -17.13 -6.81 -26.55
N GLU A 170 -16.61 -7.04 -25.34
CA GLU A 170 -15.31 -6.52 -24.92
C GLU A 170 -14.16 -6.94 -25.84
N ASP A 171 -14.18 -8.19 -26.32
CA ASP A 171 -13.16 -8.72 -27.24
C ASP A 171 -13.14 -7.96 -28.58
N ASP A 172 -14.31 -7.55 -29.08
CA ASP A 172 -14.42 -6.79 -30.32
C ASP A 172 -13.89 -5.36 -30.14
N ILE A 173 -14.22 -4.70 -29.04
CA ILE A 173 -13.68 -3.38 -28.68
C ILE A 173 -12.15 -3.45 -28.56
N LEU A 174 -11.64 -4.49 -27.90
CA LEU A 174 -10.22 -4.71 -27.71
C LEU A 174 -9.49 -4.96 -29.04
N ALA A 175 -10.12 -5.67 -29.99
CA ALA A 175 -9.59 -5.88 -31.33
C ALA A 175 -9.41 -4.55 -32.08
N TRP A 176 -10.38 -3.61 -31.97
CA TRP A 176 -10.25 -2.27 -32.55
C TRP A 176 -9.09 -1.49 -31.93
N TRP A 177 -8.96 -1.49 -30.61
CA TRP A 177 -7.86 -0.80 -29.92
C TRP A 177 -6.49 -1.36 -30.31
N ARG A 178 -6.33 -2.68 -30.32
CA ARG A 178 -5.06 -3.31 -30.71
C ARG A 178 -4.70 -3.03 -32.17
N ALA A 179 -5.69 -3.02 -33.07
CA ALA A 179 -5.46 -2.62 -34.44
C ALA A 179 -5.01 -1.16 -34.53
N ALA A 180 -5.67 -0.24 -33.82
CA ALA A 180 -5.30 1.17 -33.77
C ALA A 180 -3.88 1.39 -33.24
N ILE A 181 -3.51 0.75 -32.11
CA ILE A 181 -2.16 0.84 -31.52
C ILE A 181 -1.12 0.33 -32.50
N ARG A 182 -1.34 -0.84 -33.12
CA ARG A 182 -0.42 -1.42 -34.10
C ARG A 182 -0.19 -0.48 -35.28
N TYR A 183 -1.25 0.05 -35.88
CA TYR A 183 -1.12 0.96 -37.02
C TYR A 183 -0.44 2.28 -36.63
N TRP A 184 -0.72 2.81 -35.43
CA TRP A 184 0.01 3.98 -34.93
C TRP A 184 1.50 3.70 -34.75
N GLN A 185 1.86 2.57 -34.16
CA GLN A 185 3.25 2.16 -33.97
C GLN A 185 3.97 1.98 -35.30
N GLU A 186 3.31 1.41 -36.31
CA GLU A 186 3.87 1.27 -37.65
C GLU A 186 4.09 2.65 -38.30
N LEU A 187 3.04 3.48 -38.34
CA LEU A 187 3.06 4.79 -39.00
C LEU A 187 4.11 5.74 -38.42
N VAL A 188 4.22 5.84 -37.10
CA VAL A 188 5.11 6.81 -36.44
C VAL A 188 6.58 6.44 -36.59
N ASN A 189 6.86 5.19 -36.92
CA ASN A 189 8.21 4.70 -37.22
C ASN A 189 8.61 4.95 -38.68
N LEU A 190 7.70 5.45 -39.54
CA LEU A 190 8.01 5.79 -40.93
C LEU A 190 8.54 7.23 -41.05
N PRO A 191 9.80 7.44 -41.48
CA PRO A 191 10.33 8.80 -41.68
C PRO A 191 9.54 9.62 -42.71
N ALA A 192 8.98 8.96 -43.72
CA ALA A 192 8.20 9.59 -44.77
C ALA A 192 6.89 10.22 -44.26
N TYR A 193 6.29 9.68 -43.19
CA TYR A 193 5.12 10.28 -42.53
C TYR A 193 5.48 11.66 -41.95
N TRP A 194 6.57 11.73 -41.19
CA TRP A 194 7.04 12.97 -40.60
C TRP A 194 7.48 14.00 -41.66
N GLU A 195 8.06 13.55 -42.78
CA GLU A 195 8.44 14.47 -43.85
C GLU A 195 7.23 15.11 -44.56
N ARG A 196 6.12 14.38 -44.70
CA ARG A 196 4.86 14.95 -45.20
C ARG A 196 4.33 16.03 -44.25
N LEU A 197 4.39 15.80 -42.94
CA LEU A 197 4.02 16.80 -41.93
C LEU A 197 4.94 18.03 -41.95
N ARG A 198 6.26 17.85 -42.06
CA ARG A 198 7.21 18.98 -42.21
C ARG A 198 6.93 19.78 -43.47
N SER A 199 6.64 19.10 -44.58
CA SER A 199 6.27 19.74 -45.84
C SER A 199 4.99 20.54 -45.69
N ARG A 200 3.99 20.02 -44.97
CA ARG A 200 2.76 20.75 -44.67
C ARG A 200 3.02 22.01 -43.83
N VAL A 201 3.82 21.91 -42.78
CA VAL A 201 4.15 23.08 -41.94
C VAL A 201 4.84 24.17 -42.76
N LYS A 202 5.78 23.80 -43.64
CA LYS A 202 6.44 24.73 -44.57
C LYS A 202 5.45 25.39 -45.53
N GLU A 203 4.46 24.65 -46.03
CA GLU A 203 3.41 25.17 -46.92
C GLU A 203 2.48 26.16 -46.20
N ILE A 204 2.12 25.88 -44.93
CA ILE A 204 1.32 26.80 -44.11
C ILE A 204 2.09 28.11 -43.87
N GLY A 205 3.39 28.03 -43.59
CA GLY A 205 4.27 29.20 -43.50
C GLY A 205 3.95 30.17 -42.36
N ASP A 206 3.26 29.72 -41.30
CA ASP A 206 2.84 30.56 -40.18
C ASP A 206 3.87 30.55 -39.03
N PRO A 207 4.29 31.71 -38.49
CA PRO A 207 5.25 31.80 -37.38
C PRO A 207 4.84 31.06 -36.10
N GLN A 208 3.54 30.84 -35.88
CA GLN A 208 3.02 30.09 -34.72
C GLN A 208 3.23 28.58 -34.84
N LEU A 209 3.57 28.09 -36.03
CA LEU A 209 3.79 26.69 -36.33
C LEU A 209 5.16 26.52 -37.03
N PRO A 210 6.28 26.69 -36.30
CA PRO A 210 7.61 26.49 -36.86
C PRO A 210 7.89 24.99 -37.11
N VAL A 211 8.78 24.63 -38.04
CA VAL A 211 8.97 23.22 -38.46
C VAL A 211 9.40 22.29 -37.32
N GLU A 212 10.07 22.83 -36.30
CA GLU A 212 10.50 22.16 -35.08
C GLU A 212 9.34 21.59 -34.26
N VAL A 213 8.10 22.07 -34.48
CA VAL A 213 6.89 21.46 -33.87
C VAL A 213 6.71 20.01 -34.29
N VAL A 214 7.14 19.63 -35.50
CA VAL A 214 7.02 18.25 -35.98
C VAL A 214 7.98 17.33 -35.23
N ASP A 215 9.20 17.80 -34.95
CA ASP A 215 10.17 17.01 -34.18
C ASP A 215 9.74 16.89 -32.70
N ALA A 216 9.16 17.96 -32.15
CA ALA A 216 8.56 17.94 -30.82
C ALA A 216 7.35 16.99 -30.74
N LEU A 217 6.47 17.04 -31.74
CA LEU A 217 5.31 16.16 -31.86
C LEU A 217 5.74 14.70 -31.99
N SER A 218 6.73 14.39 -32.82
CA SER A 218 7.26 13.04 -33.02
C SER A 218 7.80 12.45 -31.72
N ARG A 219 8.56 13.24 -30.95
CA ARG A 219 9.09 12.82 -29.65
C ARG A 219 8.00 12.55 -28.61
N ASP A 220 6.98 13.40 -28.55
CA ASP A 220 5.92 13.33 -27.53
C ASP A 220 4.75 12.43 -27.96
N TRP A 221 4.76 11.93 -29.20
CA TRP A 221 3.67 11.18 -29.81
C TRP A 221 3.17 9.99 -28.98
N PRO A 222 4.04 9.10 -28.45
CA PRO A 222 3.57 7.99 -27.62
C PRO A 222 2.82 8.48 -26.37
N SER A 223 3.26 9.60 -25.79
CA SER A 223 2.61 10.22 -24.63
C SER A 223 1.26 10.84 -24.99
N LEU A 224 1.14 11.44 -26.17
CA LEU A 224 -0.13 11.99 -26.65
C LEU A 224 -1.17 10.88 -26.94
N LEU A 225 -0.76 9.77 -27.56
CA LEU A 225 -1.64 8.61 -27.75
C LEU A 225 -2.09 8.01 -26.42
N ALA A 226 -1.14 7.86 -25.48
CA ALA A 226 -1.44 7.40 -24.14
C ALA A 226 -2.47 8.28 -23.41
N ALA A 227 -2.52 9.59 -23.70
CA ALA A 227 -3.50 10.50 -23.12
C ALA A 227 -4.96 10.06 -23.35
N VAL A 228 -5.25 9.48 -24.53
CA VAL A 228 -6.58 8.95 -24.85
C VAL A 228 -6.94 7.79 -23.90
N HIS A 229 -6.03 6.84 -23.75
CA HIS A 229 -6.23 5.68 -22.87
C HIS A 229 -6.28 6.08 -21.39
N SER A 230 -5.40 6.96 -20.93
CA SER A 230 -5.41 7.43 -19.54
C SER A 230 -6.71 8.20 -19.22
N ALA A 231 -7.23 8.99 -20.15
CA ALA A 231 -8.51 9.68 -19.97
C ALA A 231 -9.71 8.73 -20.01
N LEU A 232 -9.67 7.67 -20.83
CA LEU A 232 -10.70 6.63 -20.83
C LEU A 232 -10.67 5.80 -19.55
N ALA A 233 -9.48 5.38 -19.11
CA ALA A 233 -9.31 4.68 -17.84
C ALA A 233 -9.83 5.53 -16.68
N PHE A 234 -9.51 6.83 -16.68
CA PHE A 234 -10.00 7.78 -15.69
C PHE A 234 -11.53 7.85 -15.64
N ARG A 235 -12.19 8.02 -16.80
CA ARG A 235 -13.66 8.05 -16.86
C ARG A 235 -14.30 6.74 -16.41
N ALA A 236 -13.72 5.60 -16.79
CA ALA A 236 -14.18 4.29 -16.32
C ALA A 236 -14.02 4.15 -14.80
N ALA A 237 -12.90 4.60 -14.24
CA ALA A 237 -12.67 4.60 -12.79
C ALA A 237 -13.64 5.54 -12.04
N GLU A 238 -13.95 6.72 -12.59
CA GLU A 238 -14.97 7.63 -12.04
C GLU A 238 -16.38 7.00 -12.03
N GLN A 239 -16.65 6.08 -12.96
CA GLN A 239 -17.92 5.35 -13.08
C GLN A 239 -17.90 4.01 -12.33
N SER A 240 -16.83 3.72 -11.57
CA SER A 240 -16.60 2.45 -10.88
C SER A 240 -16.58 1.22 -11.81
N GLU A 241 -16.26 1.42 -13.10
CA GLU A 241 -16.11 0.36 -14.10
C GLU A 241 -14.68 -0.21 -14.08
N THR A 242 -14.33 -0.92 -13.00
CA THR A 242 -12.95 -1.40 -12.74
C THR A 242 -12.36 -2.22 -13.89
N ARG A 243 -13.18 -3.03 -14.58
CA ARG A 243 -12.72 -3.83 -15.73
C ARG A 243 -12.33 -2.97 -16.93
N ALA A 244 -13.14 -1.96 -17.26
CA ALA A 244 -12.84 -1.03 -18.36
C ALA A 244 -11.61 -0.17 -18.04
N ALA A 245 -11.47 0.29 -16.78
CA ALA A 245 -10.26 0.98 -16.33
C ALA A 245 -9.02 0.10 -16.47
N ALA A 246 -9.07 -1.15 -15.98
CA ALA A 246 -7.98 -2.11 -16.06
C ALA A 246 -7.59 -2.45 -17.52
N ARG A 247 -8.57 -2.56 -18.42
CA ARG A 247 -8.32 -2.77 -19.86
C ARG A 247 -7.48 -1.65 -20.46
N HIS A 248 -7.81 -0.39 -20.19
CA HIS A 248 -7.01 0.74 -20.70
C HIS A 248 -5.63 0.86 -20.04
N VAL A 249 -5.50 0.51 -18.76
CA VAL A 249 -4.20 0.38 -18.10
C VAL A 249 -3.34 -0.69 -18.81
N ALA A 250 -3.93 -1.82 -19.18
CA ALA A 250 -3.23 -2.87 -19.93
C ALA A 250 -2.80 -2.40 -21.33
N LEU A 251 -3.68 -1.71 -22.07
CA LEU A 251 -3.37 -1.14 -23.38
C LEU A 251 -2.25 -0.08 -23.33
N LEU A 252 -2.14 0.69 -22.23
CA LEU A 252 -0.99 1.59 -22.03
C LEU A 252 0.34 0.83 -21.96
N GLY A 253 0.34 -0.39 -21.42
CA GLY A 253 1.51 -1.28 -21.44
C GLY A 253 1.86 -1.81 -22.83
N GLU A 254 0.92 -1.82 -23.78
CA GLU A 254 1.22 -2.13 -25.20
C GLU A 254 1.82 -0.91 -25.93
N ILE A 255 1.50 0.31 -25.51
CA ILE A 255 2.07 1.56 -26.04
C ILE A 255 3.47 1.83 -25.50
N PHE A 256 3.66 1.63 -24.19
CA PHE A 256 4.94 1.83 -23.51
C PHE A 256 5.54 0.50 -23.07
N PRO A 257 6.75 0.15 -23.56
CA PRO A 257 7.42 -1.06 -23.11
C PRO A 257 7.94 -0.97 -21.66
N ASP A 258 8.02 0.23 -21.08
CA ASP A 258 8.52 0.44 -19.72
C ASP A 258 7.43 0.89 -18.73
N ALA A 259 7.47 0.34 -17.51
CA ALA A 259 6.49 0.61 -16.46
C ALA A 259 6.49 2.07 -15.98
N ARG A 260 7.60 2.81 -16.14
CA ARG A 260 7.71 4.21 -15.70
C ARG A 260 6.89 5.13 -16.60
N SER A 261 6.92 4.92 -17.91
CA SER A 261 6.14 5.70 -18.87
C SER A 261 4.63 5.44 -18.71
N THR A 262 4.23 4.18 -18.51
CA THR A 262 2.84 3.82 -18.17
C THR A 262 2.36 4.55 -16.91
N ARG A 263 3.16 4.52 -15.84
CA ARG A 263 2.83 5.23 -14.59
C ARG A 263 2.65 6.72 -14.81
N ARG A 264 3.58 7.38 -15.51
CA ARG A 264 3.49 8.83 -15.80
C ARG A 264 2.26 9.20 -16.60
N ALA A 265 1.83 8.35 -17.54
CA ALA A 265 0.62 8.56 -18.31
C ALA A 265 -0.63 8.50 -17.40
N LEU A 266 -0.68 7.50 -16.51
CA LEU A 266 -1.76 7.35 -15.52
C LEU A 266 -1.81 8.52 -14.53
N GLU A 267 -0.67 8.94 -13.97
CA GLU A 267 -0.57 10.11 -13.08
C GLU A 267 -1.08 11.39 -13.77
N ARG A 268 -0.69 11.61 -15.03
CA ARG A 268 -1.19 12.74 -15.82
C ARG A 268 -2.69 12.65 -16.07
N GLY A 269 -3.20 11.47 -16.41
CA GLY A 269 -4.62 11.21 -16.61
C GLY A 269 -5.44 11.43 -15.33
N ALA A 270 -4.87 11.11 -14.17
CA ALA A 270 -5.50 11.22 -12.86
C ALA A 270 -5.36 12.62 -12.20
N ALA A 271 -4.57 13.51 -12.79
CA ALA A 271 -4.39 14.89 -12.31
C ALA A 271 -5.70 15.69 -12.08
N PRO A 272 -6.80 15.50 -12.83
CA PRO A 272 -8.08 16.13 -12.51
C PRO A 272 -8.62 15.79 -11.12
N ALA A 273 -8.51 14.53 -10.66
CA ALA A 273 -8.96 14.12 -9.33
C ALA A 273 -8.14 14.80 -8.22
N VAL A 274 -6.82 14.88 -8.40
CA VAL A 274 -5.94 15.61 -7.47
C VAL A 274 -6.31 17.09 -7.41
N ARG A 275 -6.55 17.75 -8.55
CA ARG A 275 -6.98 19.15 -8.57
C ARG A 275 -8.31 19.35 -7.85
N ARG A 276 -9.27 18.43 -7.96
CA ARG A 276 -10.53 18.49 -7.21
C ARG A 276 -10.29 18.38 -5.70
N ILE A 277 -9.41 17.48 -5.26
CA ILE A 277 -9.00 17.37 -3.85
C ILE A 277 -8.38 18.69 -3.38
N ASP A 278 -7.43 19.25 -4.12
CA ASP A 278 -6.75 20.50 -3.77
C ASP A 278 -7.74 21.68 -3.67
N VAL A 279 -8.70 21.77 -4.60
CA VAL A 279 -9.76 22.79 -4.56
C VAL A 279 -10.63 22.65 -3.31
N ARG A 280 -11.03 21.42 -2.96
CA ARG A 280 -11.84 21.17 -1.75
C ARG A 280 -11.08 21.47 -0.46
N ILE A 281 -9.78 21.16 -0.41
CA ILE A 281 -8.91 21.55 0.71
C ILE A 281 -8.88 23.09 0.84
N ALA A 282 -8.64 23.80 -0.26
CA ALA A 282 -8.59 25.26 -0.26
C ALA A 282 -9.95 25.92 0.08
N GLU A 283 -11.06 25.31 -0.32
CA GLU A 283 -12.41 25.74 0.07
C GLU A 283 -12.67 25.53 1.56
N MET A 284 -12.32 24.35 2.10
CA MET A 284 -12.43 24.05 3.53
C MET A 284 -11.63 25.07 4.35
N GLN A 285 -10.36 25.29 3.99
CA GLN A 285 -9.46 26.22 4.69
C GLN A 285 -9.95 27.67 4.65
N ARG A 286 -10.51 28.14 3.53
CA ARG A 286 -11.05 29.50 3.41
C ARG A 286 -12.34 29.71 4.19
N ASN A 287 -13.16 28.66 4.32
CA ASN A 287 -14.50 28.75 4.91
C ASN A 287 -14.54 28.29 6.37
N LEU A 288 -13.40 27.93 6.98
CA LEU A 288 -13.30 27.56 8.39
C LEU A 288 -13.59 28.81 9.26
N PRO A 289 -14.74 28.86 9.95
CA PRO A 289 -15.04 29.97 10.85
C PRO A 289 -14.16 29.89 12.10
N PRO A 290 -14.04 30.98 12.88
CA PRO A 290 -13.30 30.98 14.14
C PRO A 290 -13.93 30.08 15.23
N GLU A 291 -15.19 29.67 15.05
CA GLU A 291 -15.88 28.75 15.94
C GLU A 291 -15.44 27.30 15.72
N PRO A 292 -15.37 26.48 16.78
CA PRO A 292 -14.77 25.16 16.68
C PRO A 292 -15.68 24.09 16.09
N LYS A 293 -16.99 24.07 16.39
CA LYS A 293 -17.92 23.02 15.90
C LYS A 293 -17.93 22.86 14.37
N PRO A 294 -17.91 23.95 13.57
CA PRO A 294 -17.79 23.85 12.13
C PRO A 294 -16.52 23.15 11.63
N ALA A 295 -15.43 23.10 12.41
CA ALA A 295 -14.19 22.45 11.99
C ALA A 295 -14.32 20.91 11.89
N LEU A 296 -15.09 20.27 12.78
CA LEU A 296 -15.36 18.83 12.69
C LEU A 296 -16.21 18.49 11.46
N GLU A 297 -17.28 19.25 11.22
CA GLU A 297 -18.14 19.06 10.05
C GLU A 297 -17.38 19.37 8.74
N ALA A 298 -16.51 20.37 8.75
CA ALA A 298 -15.64 20.67 7.62
C ALA A 298 -14.67 19.51 7.31
N ALA A 299 -14.07 18.89 8.34
CA ALA A 299 -13.22 17.71 8.16
C ALA A 299 -13.99 16.50 7.63
N ARG A 300 -15.19 16.24 8.16
CA ARG A 300 -16.10 15.19 7.66
C ARG A 300 -16.45 15.42 6.20
N ALA A 301 -16.92 16.61 5.87
CA ALA A 301 -17.30 16.97 4.50
C ALA A 301 -16.11 16.88 3.54
N LEU A 302 -14.89 17.25 3.96
CA LEU A 302 -13.70 17.08 3.14
C LEU A 302 -13.45 15.60 2.81
N ILE A 303 -13.52 14.73 3.82
CA ILE A 303 -13.32 13.29 3.67
C ILE A 303 -14.37 12.68 2.73
N GLU A 304 -15.65 12.94 2.98
CA GLU A 304 -16.76 12.36 2.22
C GLU A 304 -16.75 12.85 0.75
N HIS A 305 -16.55 14.15 0.52
CA HIS A 305 -16.49 14.68 -0.84
C HIS A 305 -15.23 14.26 -1.61
N CYS A 306 -14.12 13.93 -0.92
CA CYS A 306 -12.90 13.42 -1.57
C CYS A 306 -12.93 11.90 -1.79
N ALA A 307 -13.80 11.15 -1.14
CA ALA A 307 -13.81 9.69 -1.23
C ALA A 307 -13.91 9.15 -2.68
N PRO A 308 -14.76 9.71 -3.58
CA PRO A 308 -14.80 9.26 -4.98
C PRO A 308 -13.48 9.50 -5.73
N ASP A 309 -12.80 10.61 -5.45
CA ASP A 309 -11.51 10.95 -6.05
C ASP A 309 -10.38 10.05 -5.54
N ILE A 310 -10.39 9.73 -4.24
CA ILE A 310 -9.46 8.76 -3.64
C ILE A 310 -9.65 7.38 -4.25
N HIS A 311 -10.91 6.92 -4.43
CA HIS A 311 -11.20 5.66 -5.10
C HIS A 311 -10.73 5.64 -6.56
N THR A 312 -10.97 6.73 -7.29
CA THR A 312 -10.49 6.90 -8.68
C THR A 312 -8.97 6.80 -8.76
N LEU A 313 -8.26 7.47 -7.84
CA LEU A 313 -6.80 7.45 -7.79
C LEU A 313 -6.26 6.07 -7.44
N ASP A 314 -6.86 5.38 -6.47
CA ASP A 314 -6.48 4.00 -6.10
C ASP A 314 -6.64 3.06 -7.30
N THR A 315 -7.80 3.12 -7.97
CA THR A 315 -8.10 2.27 -9.13
C THR A 315 -7.11 2.46 -10.28
N LEU A 316 -6.63 3.69 -10.52
CA LEU A 316 -5.75 4.01 -11.65
C LEU A 316 -4.27 3.86 -11.34
N CYS A 317 -3.84 4.35 -10.17
CA CYS A 317 -2.44 4.47 -9.82
C CYS A 317 -1.99 3.36 -8.86
N GLY A 318 -2.92 2.76 -8.12
CA GLY A 318 -2.66 1.78 -7.07
C GLY A 318 -2.19 2.40 -5.76
N ARG A 319 -2.47 1.70 -4.66
CA ARG A 319 -2.12 2.10 -3.28
C ARG A 319 -0.63 2.32 -3.01
N GLU A 320 0.23 1.70 -3.81
CA GLU A 320 1.70 1.79 -3.67
C GLU A 320 2.30 2.99 -4.42
N SER A 321 1.48 3.74 -5.18
CA SER A 321 1.96 4.90 -5.93
C SER A 321 2.26 6.08 -5.00
N GLU A 322 3.45 6.66 -5.16
CA GLU A 322 3.85 7.91 -4.49
C GLU A 322 2.87 9.05 -4.83
N PHE A 323 2.42 9.14 -6.08
CA PHE A 323 1.43 10.14 -6.51
C PHE A 323 0.10 10.03 -5.76
N PHE A 324 -0.37 8.80 -5.52
CA PHE A 324 -1.57 8.56 -4.73
C PHE A 324 -1.35 8.89 -3.25
N ALA A 325 -0.18 8.51 -2.71
CA ALA A 325 0.19 8.79 -1.34
C ALA A 325 0.29 10.29 -1.06
N GLU A 326 0.84 11.09 -1.99
CA GLU A 326 0.89 12.54 -1.90
C GLU A 326 -0.51 13.18 -1.87
N ALA A 327 -1.44 12.72 -2.71
CA ALA A 327 -2.83 13.18 -2.69
C ALA A 327 -3.53 12.85 -1.36
N CYS A 328 -3.39 11.62 -0.87
CA CYS A 328 -3.89 11.21 0.43
C CYS A 328 -3.27 12.02 1.58
N THR A 329 -1.98 12.33 1.48
CA THR A 329 -1.24 13.10 2.49
C THR A 329 -1.77 14.52 2.61
N ARG A 330 -1.95 15.23 1.48
CA ARG A 330 -2.51 16.60 1.48
C ARG A 330 -3.90 16.65 2.12
N MET A 331 -4.78 15.73 1.72
CA MET A 331 -6.13 15.65 2.26
C MET A 331 -6.12 15.26 3.75
N GLY A 332 -5.31 14.27 4.11
CA GLY A 332 -5.21 13.76 5.48
C GLY A 332 -4.63 14.78 6.45
N ASP A 333 -3.63 15.55 6.04
CA ASP A 333 -3.03 16.60 6.87
C ASP A 333 -4.02 17.76 7.10
N ALA A 334 -4.73 18.20 6.04
CA ALA A 334 -5.75 19.23 6.16
C ALA A 334 -6.92 18.80 7.07
N ALA A 335 -7.40 17.56 6.93
CA ALA A 335 -8.44 17.01 7.81
C ALA A 335 -7.96 16.89 9.26
N LEU A 336 -6.71 16.46 9.48
CA LEU A 336 -6.11 16.34 10.79
C LEU A 336 -5.98 17.70 11.49
N ASP A 337 -5.57 18.75 10.78
CA ASP A 337 -5.50 20.11 11.31
C ASP A 337 -6.86 20.61 11.79
N ALA A 338 -7.91 20.38 11.01
CA ALA A 338 -9.28 20.72 11.38
C ALA A 338 -9.75 19.95 12.63
N LEU A 339 -9.44 18.65 12.71
CA LEU A 339 -9.73 17.81 13.88
C LEU A 339 -9.01 18.27 15.14
N VAL A 340 -7.71 18.58 15.05
CA VAL A 340 -6.92 19.09 16.19
C VAL A 340 -7.43 20.45 16.64
N SER A 341 -7.80 21.33 15.72
CA SER A 341 -8.41 22.63 16.04
C SER A 341 -9.74 22.46 16.79
N PHE A 342 -10.63 21.59 16.28
CA PHE A 342 -11.88 21.26 16.96
C PHE A 342 -11.62 20.71 18.37
N GLN A 343 -10.76 19.70 18.50
CA GLN A 343 -10.47 19.04 19.77
C GLN A 343 -9.92 20.01 20.81
N ARG A 344 -9.00 20.91 20.44
CA ARG A 344 -8.41 21.90 21.36
C ARG A 344 -9.44 22.88 21.89
N ALA A 345 -10.44 23.23 21.08
CA ALA A 345 -11.41 24.25 21.42
C ALA A 345 -12.67 23.70 22.10
N THR A 346 -13.06 22.45 21.83
CA THR A 346 -14.25 21.82 22.44
C THR A 346 -13.92 20.85 23.58
N GLY A 347 -12.73 20.25 23.57
CA GLY A 347 -12.39 19.10 24.41
C GLY A 347 -13.14 17.81 24.03
N ASP A 348 -13.93 17.80 22.95
CA ASP A 348 -14.69 16.62 22.53
C ASP A 348 -13.79 15.64 21.77
N ASN A 349 -13.20 14.72 22.54
CA ASN A 349 -12.31 13.69 22.01
C ASN A 349 -13.07 12.62 21.22
N ALA A 350 -14.26 12.21 21.69
CA ALA A 350 -15.00 11.09 21.13
C ALA A 350 -15.46 11.35 19.69
N SER A 351 -15.88 12.58 19.37
CA SER A 351 -16.34 12.94 18.04
C SER A 351 -15.24 12.95 16.97
N CYS A 352 -13.97 13.06 17.35
CA CYS A 352 -12.83 13.04 16.42
C CYS A 352 -12.44 11.62 15.96
N LEU A 353 -12.66 10.62 16.83
CA LEU A 353 -12.14 9.26 16.65
C LEU A 353 -12.60 8.57 15.35
N PRO A 354 -13.87 8.67 14.91
CA PRO A 354 -14.32 8.02 13.69
C PRO A 354 -13.56 8.51 12.44
N LEU A 355 -13.30 9.81 12.36
CA LEU A 355 -12.54 10.40 11.25
C LEU A 355 -11.06 10.01 11.33
N LEU A 356 -10.47 9.98 12.53
CA LEU A 356 -9.07 9.52 12.70
C LEU A 356 -8.91 8.04 12.33
N VAL A 357 -9.87 7.18 12.65
CA VAL A 357 -9.87 5.77 12.21
C VAL A 357 -9.83 5.69 10.70
N TYR A 358 -10.67 6.46 10.00
CA TYR A 358 -10.64 6.50 8.54
C TYR A 358 -9.29 7.02 8.01
N LEU A 359 -8.79 8.15 8.53
CA LEU A 359 -7.54 8.75 8.05
C LEU A 359 -6.34 7.80 8.21
N GLN A 360 -6.32 6.96 9.25
CA GLN A 360 -5.28 5.94 9.43
C GLN A 360 -5.33 4.80 8.40
N THR A 361 -6.42 4.64 7.65
CA THR A 361 -6.51 3.67 6.55
C THR A 361 -5.83 4.15 5.27
N LEU A 362 -5.57 5.44 5.15
CA LEU A 362 -5.03 6.04 3.93
C LEU A 362 -3.51 5.82 3.83
N PRO A 363 -2.98 5.55 2.63
CA PRO A 363 -1.55 5.42 2.42
C PRO A 363 -0.91 6.82 2.36
N VAL A 364 -0.75 7.46 3.51
CA VAL A 364 -0.08 8.77 3.61
C VAL A 364 1.43 8.62 3.81
N LEU A 365 2.19 9.70 3.56
CA LEU A 365 3.63 9.73 3.78
C LEU A 365 3.99 9.50 5.26
N PRO A 366 5.18 8.95 5.57
CA PRO A 366 5.53 8.48 6.92
C PRO A 366 5.37 9.53 8.04
N GLU A 367 5.63 10.80 7.74
CA GLU A 367 5.50 11.89 8.71
C GLU A 367 4.04 12.11 9.14
N VAL A 368 3.13 12.23 8.19
CA VAL A 368 1.69 12.39 8.46
C VAL A 368 1.10 11.11 9.06
N ALA A 369 1.55 9.94 8.62
CA ALA A 369 1.13 8.66 9.20
C ALA A 369 1.47 8.58 10.70
N ARG A 370 2.68 9.01 11.09
CA ARG A 370 3.10 9.10 12.49
C ARG A 370 2.25 10.11 13.25
N ARG A 371 2.06 11.31 12.70
CA ARG A 371 1.24 12.37 13.31
C ARG A 371 -0.21 11.91 13.55
N LEU A 372 -0.81 11.19 12.61
CA LEU A 372 -2.16 10.60 12.74
C LEU A 372 -2.22 9.56 13.86
N ARG A 373 -1.21 8.68 13.97
CA ARG A 373 -1.14 7.68 15.06
C ARG A 373 -0.99 8.34 16.42
N ASP A 374 -0.02 9.24 16.56
CA ASP A 374 0.26 9.94 17.82
C ASP A 374 -0.98 10.74 18.28
N THR A 375 -1.65 11.43 17.34
CA THR A 375 -2.88 12.19 17.63
C THR A 375 -4.03 11.27 18.03
N PHE A 376 -4.21 10.14 17.35
CA PHE A 376 -5.22 9.16 17.70
C PHE A 376 -5.00 8.58 19.09
N ASP A 377 -3.77 8.15 19.43
CA ASP A 377 -3.50 7.56 20.75
C ASP A 377 -3.78 8.56 21.88
N VAL A 378 -3.42 9.83 21.71
CA VAL A 378 -3.71 10.89 22.69
C VAL A 378 -5.22 11.14 22.82
N ILE A 379 -5.92 11.32 21.70
CA ILE A 379 -7.37 11.61 21.71
C ILE A 379 -8.16 10.39 22.23
N PHE A 380 -7.76 9.17 21.86
CA PHE A 380 -8.38 7.94 22.34
C PHE A 380 -8.19 7.78 23.85
N GLY A 381 -6.97 7.99 24.36
CA GLY A 381 -6.70 7.97 25.80
C GLY A 381 -7.53 9.00 26.57
N ASN A 382 -7.66 10.22 26.04
CA ASN A 382 -8.50 11.25 26.64
C ASN A 382 -9.99 10.89 26.61
N ALA A 383 -10.50 10.33 25.50
CA ALA A 383 -11.89 9.89 25.41
C ALA A 383 -12.22 8.78 26.42
N VAL A 384 -11.29 7.85 26.65
CA VAL A 384 -11.41 6.82 27.70
C VAL A 384 -11.42 7.45 29.09
N ALA A 385 -10.61 8.49 29.33
CA ALA A 385 -10.59 9.24 30.58
C ALA A 385 -11.82 10.15 30.80
N ASP A 386 -12.48 10.60 29.72
CA ASP A 386 -13.71 11.38 29.81
C ASP A 386 -14.93 10.49 30.12
N ASP A 387 -15.02 9.30 29.51
CA ASP A 387 -16.07 8.31 29.83
C ASP A 387 -16.08 8.00 31.35
N LEU A 388 -14.87 7.90 31.91
CA LEU A 388 -14.54 7.80 33.33
C LEU A 388 -15.21 8.86 34.23
N ARG A 389 -15.28 10.12 33.78
CA ARG A 389 -15.87 11.23 34.54
C ARG A 389 -17.40 11.24 34.45
N THR A 390 -17.96 10.74 33.35
CA THR A 390 -19.40 10.76 33.11
C THR A 390 -20.17 9.60 33.76
N LYS A 391 -19.48 8.48 34.05
CA LYS A 391 -20.01 7.33 34.80
C LYS A 391 -19.12 7.05 36.02
N PRO A 392 -19.16 7.87 37.08
CA PRO A 392 -18.40 7.56 38.29
C PRO A 392 -18.84 6.21 38.84
N ASP A 393 -17.88 5.36 39.20
CA ASP A 393 -18.11 4.03 39.72
C ASP A 393 -19.09 4.10 40.91
N ALA A 394 -20.27 3.49 40.76
CA ALA A 394 -21.31 3.46 41.78
C ALA A 394 -20.89 2.55 42.95
N GLY A 395 -19.95 3.01 43.77
CA GLY A 395 -19.50 2.34 45.00
C GLY A 395 -18.79 1.00 44.82
N GLY A 396 -18.45 0.59 43.58
CA GLY A 396 -17.77 -0.66 43.24
C GLY A 396 -16.27 -0.51 43.00
N THR A 397 -15.57 -1.64 42.83
CA THR A 397 -14.18 -1.66 42.36
C THR A 397 -14.05 -0.92 41.02
N PRO A 398 -13.03 -0.06 40.83
CA PRO A 398 -12.89 0.72 39.61
C PRO A 398 -12.89 -0.17 38.36
N GLU A 399 -13.73 0.20 37.39
CA GLU A 399 -13.78 -0.48 36.10
C GLU A 399 -12.39 -0.41 35.43
N PRO A 400 -11.85 -1.54 34.93
CA PRO A 400 -10.52 -1.57 34.33
C PRO A 400 -10.46 -0.77 33.03
N MET A 401 -9.26 -0.31 32.66
CA MET A 401 -9.07 0.60 31.52
C MET A 401 -9.47 -0.05 30.19
N TYR A 402 -9.24 -1.36 30.04
CA TYR A 402 -9.63 -2.12 28.85
C TYR A 402 -11.16 -2.15 28.63
N ALA A 403 -11.96 -2.24 29.70
CA ALA A 403 -13.43 -2.28 29.60
C ALA A 403 -14.00 -0.92 29.17
N ARG A 404 -13.40 0.17 29.62
CA ARG A 404 -13.73 1.53 29.17
C ARG A 404 -13.31 1.78 27.73
N SER A 405 -12.12 1.32 27.36
CA SER A 405 -11.66 1.36 25.96
C SER A 405 -12.64 0.63 25.03
N TYR A 406 -13.11 -0.55 25.45
CA TYR A 406 -14.16 -1.29 24.74
C TYR A 406 -15.45 -0.48 24.61
N SER A 407 -15.93 0.14 25.70
CA SER A 407 -17.13 0.99 25.70
C SER A 407 -17.02 2.14 24.70
N VAL A 408 -15.89 2.85 24.67
CA VAL A 408 -15.66 3.94 23.69
C VAL A 408 -15.71 3.41 22.26
N ILE A 409 -15.04 2.30 21.96
CA ILE A 409 -15.03 1.71 20.62
C ILE A 409 -16.45 1.34 20.19
N VAL A 410 -17.18 0.57 21.00
CA VAL A 410 -18.52 0.05 20.65
C VAL A 410 -19.56 1.16 20.56
N ASN A 411 -19.55 2.10 21.51
CA ASN A 411 -20.64 3.08 21.65
C ASN A 411 -20.39 4.38 20.87
N ARG A 412 -19.14 4.72 20.57
CA ARG A 412 -18.78 5.99 19.93
C ARG A 412 -18.15 5.81 18.55
N ILE A 413 -17.19 4.90 18.40
CA ILE A 413 -16.41 4.78 17.17
C ILE A 413 -17.16 3.95 16.12
N VAL A 414 -17.55 2.71 16.47
CA VAL A 414 -18.15 1.76 15.53
C VAL A 414 -19.39 2.35 14.81
N PRO A 415 -20.40 2.91 15.51
CA PRO A 415 -21.59 3.42 14.84
C PRO A 415 -21.27 4.60 13.93
N ALA A 416 -20.39 5.51 14.37
CA ALA A 416 -20.07 6.72 13.64
C ALA A 416 -19.19 6.46 12.40
N VAL A 417 -18.30 5.47 12.43
CA VAL A 417 -17.54 5.03 11.25
C VAL A 417 -18.48 4.51 10.16
N TYR A 418 -19.50 3.73 10.52
CA TYR A 418 -20.47 3.21 9.55
C TYR A 418 -21.48 4.25 9.06
N LEU A 419 -21.52 5.44 9.66
CA LEU A 419 -22.29 6.59 9.14
C LEU A 419 -21.52 7.44 8.13
N LEU A 420 -20.21 7.21 7.94
CA LEU A 420 -19.41 7.95 6.95
C LEU A 420 -19.74 7.55 5.52
N ASP A 421 -19.84 8.52 4.63
CA ASP A 421 -20.01 8.31 3.19
C ASP A 421 -18.65 8.21 2.47
N ILE A 422 -17.96 7.07 2.63
CA ILE A 422 -16.57 6.85 2.18
C ILE A 422 -16.40 5.70 1.18
N GLY A 423 -17.50 5.11 0.68
CA GLY A 423 -17.47 3.93 -0.20
C GLY A 423 -17.17 2.61 0.52
N GLU A 424 -17.34 1.48 -0.19
CA GLU A 424 -17.22 0.14 0.40
C GLU A 424 -15.76 -0.24 0.74
N ASP A 425 -14.80 0.08 -0.12
CA ASP A 425 -13.39 -0.26 0.10
C ASP A 425 -12.81 0.41 1.34
N ALA A 426 -13.05 1.71 1.49
CA ALA A 426 -12.63 2.43 2.68
C ALA A 426 -13.34 1.92 3.93
N ARG A 427 -14.64 1.59 3.83
CA ARG A 427 -15.40 1.00 4.93
C ARG A 427 -14.81 -0.35 5.36
N ARG A 428 -14.40 -1.21 4.41
CA ARG A 428 -13.66 -2.45 4.70
C ARG A 428 -12.33 -2.18 5.41
N ALA A 429 -11.58 -1.18 4.97
CA ALA A 429 -10.33 -0.79 5.63
C ALA A 429 -10.56 -0.28 7.06
N CYS A 430 -11.62 0.51 7.28
CA CYS A 430 -12.03 0.94 8.62
C CYS A 430 -12.44 -0.24 9.50
N THR A 431 -13.20 -1.21 8.98
CA THR A 431 -13.53 -2.46 9.69
C THR A 431 -12.26 -3.17 10.16
N HIS A 432 -11.22 -3.24 9.34
CA HIS A 432 -9.95 -3.84 9.73
C HIS A 432 -9.27 -3.07 10.88
N GLN A 433 -9.25 -1.73 10.82
CA GLN A 433 -8.71 -0.90 11.91
C GLN A 433 -9.50 -1.08 13.21
N LEU A 434 -10.84 -1.13 13.14
CA LEU A 434 -11.70 -1.41 14.28
C LEU A 434 -11.39 -2.78 14.89
N ALA A 435 -11.15 -3.81 14.06
CA ALA A 435 -10.76 -5.13 14.52
C ALA A 435 -9.44 -5.09 15.32
N GLU A 436 -8.44 -4.32 14.86
CA GLU A 436 -7.18 -4.16 15.58
C GLU A 436 -7.34 -3.43 16.93
N LEU A 437 -8.24 -2.45 17.02
CA LEU A 437 -8.58 -1.80 18.29
C LEU A 437 -9.20 -2.78 19.29
N PHE A 438 -10.14 -3.63 18.87
CA PHE A 438 -10.70 -4.67 19.74
C PHE A 438 -9.65 -5.70 20.17
N LYS A 439 -8.73 -6.09 19.29
CA LYS A 439 -7.61 -6.98 19.63
C LYS A 439 -6.63 -6.36 20.62
N ARG A 440 -6.41 -5.03 20.55
CA ARG A 440 -5.64 -4.30 21.57
C ARG A 440 -6.33 -4.39 22.93
N VAL A 441 -7.63 -4.13 22.97
CA VAL A 441 -8.44 -4.26 24.20
C VAL A 441 -8.41 -5.69 24.76
N ALA A 442 -8.51 -6.72 23.91
CA ALA A 442 -8.39 -8.12 24.35
C ALA A 442 -7.03 -8.43 24.98
N ARG A 443 -5.94 -7.90 24.39
CA ARG A 443 -4.58 -8.04 24.93
C ARG A 443 -4.44 -7.32 26.27
N ASP A 444 -4.97 -6.10 26.38
CA ASP A 444 -4.94 -5.30 27.61
C ASP A 444 -5.73 -6.00 28.73
N ALA A 445 -6.88 -6.61 28.44
CA ALA A 445 -7.65 -7.40 29.42
C ALA A 445 -6.86 -8.58 30.00
N CYS A 446 -6.17 -9.34 29.15
CA CYS A 446 -5.29 -10.42 29.60
C CYS A 446 -4.06 -9.88 30.35
N ALA A 447 -3.45 -8.79 29.89
CA ALA A 447 -2.26 -8.22 30.50
C ALA A 447 -2.52 -7.58 31.87
N GLU A 448 -3.67 -6.92 32.06
CA GLU A 448 -4.01 -6.24 33.31
C GLU A 448 -4.60 -7.20 34.35
N ARG A 449 -5.59 -8.01 33.99
CA ARG A 449 -6.37 -8.81 34.96
C ARG A 449 -6.51 -10.29 34.62
N ASP A 450 -5.90 -10.73 33.52
CA ASP A 450 -5.98 -12.12 33.06
C ASP A 450 -7.44 -12.52 32.73
N ASP A 451 -8.22 -11.53 32.31
CA ASP A 451 -9.66 -11.61 32.07
C ASP A 451 -9.94 -12.17 30.67
N ILE A 452 -9.77 -13.48 30.52
CA ILE A 452 -10.01 -14.19 29.26
C ILE A 452 -11.45 -14.08 28.78
N ALA A 453 -12.41 -14.06 29.70
CA ALA A 453 -13.81 -13.95 29.35
C ALA A 453 -14.06 -12.61 28.63
N PHE A 454 -13.51 -11.52 29.15
CA PHE A 454 -13.57 -10.22 28.49
C PHE A 454 -12.75 -10.18 27.20
N ALA A 455 -11.55 -10.76 27.18
CA ALA A 455 -10.74 -10.81 25.96
C ALA A 455 -11.47 -11.54 24.82
N LEU A 456 -12.13 -12.67 25.11
CA LEU A 456 -12.97 -13.40 24.15
C LEU A 456 -14.22 -12.60 23.78
N HIS A 457 -14.81 -11.83 24.70
CA HIS A 457 -15.90 -10.92 24.40
C HIS A 457 -15.47 -9.85 23.38
N ALA A 458 -14.28 -9.26 23.54
CA ALA A 458 -13.73 -8.31 22.59
C ALA A 458 -13.47 -8.94 21.21
N TYR A 459 -12.96 -10.17 21.15
CA TYR A 459 -12.85 -10.91 19.88
C TYR A 459 -14.21 -11.23 19.26
N ASN A 460 -15.22 -11.55 20.06
CA ASN A 460 -16.56 -11.78 19.54
C ASN A 460 -17.14 -10.50 18.93
N ALA A 461 -16.81 -9.32 19.46
CA ALA A 461 -17.17 -8.04 18.83
C ALA A 461 -16.53 -7.86 17.45
N VAL A 462 -15.27 -8.31 17.26
CA VAL A 462 -14.62 -8.35 15.94
C VAL A 462 -15.43 -9.18 14.95
N LEU A 463 -15.95 -10.34 15.37
CA LEU A 463 -16.76 -11.21 14.52
C LEU A 463 -18.14 -10.64 14.17
N GLN A 464 -18.61 -9.62 14.90
CA GLN A 464 -19.85 -8.90 14.57
C GLN A 464 -19.62 -7.73 13.61
N LEU A 465 -18.35 -7.37 13.32
CA LEU A 465 -18.06 -6.31 12.36
C LEU A 465 -18.38 -6.76 10.92
N PRO A 466 -19.01 -5.88 10.10
CA PRO A 466 -19.22 -6.12 8.68
C PRO A 466 -17.94 -6.53 7.94
N SER A 467 -17.87 -7.78 7.52
CA SER A 467 -16.71 -8.37 6.84
C SER A 467 -17.16 -9.44 5.82
N ASP A 468 -16.29 -9.74 4.87
CA ASP A 468 -16.48 -10.86 3.95
C ASP A 468 -16.18 -12.21 4.63
N GLN A 469 -16.50 -13.31 3.94
CA GLN A 469 -16.31 -14.65 4.49
C GLN A 469 -14.84 -14.93 4.82
N GLN A 470 -13.90 -14.46 4.01
CA GLN A 470 -12.47 -14.65 4.23
C GLN A 470 -11.98 -13.92 5.49
N GLY A 471 -12.37 -12.66 5.66
CA GLY A 471 -12.06 -11.86 6.85
C GLY A 471 -12.62 -12.50 8.12
N ARG A 472 -13.87 -12.99 8.07
CA ARG A 472 -14.49 -13.69 9.20
C ARG A 472 -13.76 -14.98 9.57
N THR A 473 -13.46 -15.84 8.61
CA THR A 473 -12.70 -17.09 8.87
C THR A 473 -11.32 -16.79 9.44
N ARG A 474 -10.64 -15.75 8.94
CA ARG A 474 -9.36 -15.31 9.49
C ARG A 474 -9.48 -14.92 10.96
N TRP A 475 -10.47 -14.10 11.32
CA TRP A 475 -10.66 -13.66 12.70
C TRP A 475 -11.13 -14.78 13.65
N GLU A 476 -11.92 -15.73 13.15
CA GLU A 476 -12.29 -16.94 13.93
C GLU A 476 -11.05 -17.76 14.28
N LYS A 477 -10.14 -17.95 13.31
CA LYS A 477 -8.86 -18.62 13.54
C LYS A 477 -7.98 -17.85 14.52
N GLU A 478 -7.88 -16.52 14.38
CA GLU A 478 -7.12 -15.69 15.31
C GLU A 478 -7.68 -15.75 16.74
N ARG A 479 -9.02 -15.72 16.90
CA ARG A 479 -9.70 -15.90 18.21
C ARG A 479 -9.38 -17.27 18.81
N GLU A 480 -9.46 -18.34 18.01
CA GLU A 480 -9.18 -19.70 18.48
C GLU A 480 -7.73 -19.86 18.89
N GLN A 481 -6.79 -19.36 18.07
CA GLN A 481 -5.36 -19.34 18.41
C GLN A 481 -5.09 -18.58 19.70
N PHE A 482 -5.73 -17.42 19.88
CA PHE A 482 -5.63 -16.65 21.11
C PHE A 482 -6.17 -17.43 22.32
N HIS A 483 -7.31 -18.10 22.17
CA HIS A 483 -7.88 -18.93 23.24
C HIS A 483 -7.00 -20.12 23.61
N GLN A 484 -6.50 -20.85 22.61
CA GLN A 484 -5.62 -22.00 22.82
C GLN A 484 -4.30 -21.59 23.47
N GLU A 485 -3.70 -20.47 23.05
CA GLU A 485 -2.50 -19.92 23.67
C GLU A 485 -2.75 -19.54 25.14
N PHE A 486 -3.92 -18.95 25.44
CA PHE A 486 -4.30 -18.67 26.82
C PHE A 486 -4.46 -19.95 27.65
N LEU A 487 -5.17 -20.96 27.14
CA LEU A 487 -5.37 -22.24 27.84
C LEU A 487 -4.03 -22.94 28.09
N ARG A 488 -3.14 -22.96 27.08
CA ARG A 488 -1.79 -23.50 27.20
C ARG A 488 -0.99 -22.76 28.28
N ARG A 489 -1.11 -21.43 28.37
CA ARG A 489 -0.50 -20.66 29.46
C ARG A 489 -1.07 -21.08 30.80
N LYS A 490 -2.40 -21.18 30.92
CA LYS A 490 -3.06 -21.57 32.18
C LYS A 490 -2.70 -22.97 32.65
N GLU A 491 -2.58 -23.92 31.73
CA GLU A 491 -2.16 -25.29 32.02
C GLU A 491 -0.76 -25.35 32.64
N LYS A 492 0.12 -24.42 32.24
CA LYS A 492 1.51 -24.34 32.71
C LYS A 492 1.67 -23.55 34.00
N GLU A 493 0.65 -22.83 34.44
CA GLU A 493 0.67 -22.13 35.74
C GLU A 493 0.76 -23.14 36.88
N LEU A 494 1.76 -22.94 37.74
CA LEU A 494 1.97 -23.76 38.92
C LEU A 494 1.60 -22.95 40.15
N ARG A 495 0.62 -23.43 40.91
CA ARG A 495 0.30 -22.97 42.26
C ARG A 495 0.19 -24.20 43.14
N THR A 496 1.16 -24.40 44.02
CA THR A 496 1.22 -25.58 44.87
C THR A 496 1.87 -25.25 46.21
N THR A 497 1.53 -26.04 47.22
CA THR A 497 2.29 -26.08 48.46
C THR A 497 3.35 -27.18 48.32
N VAL A 498 4.57 -26.92 48.77
CA VAL A 498 5.67 -27.87 48.77
C VAL A 498 6.23 -27.92 50.20
N GLY A 499 5.95 -28.99 50.93
CA GLY A 499 6.14 -28.98 52.40
C GLY A 499 5.24 -27.94 53.05
N ASP A 500 5.83 -27.04 53.85
CA ASP A 500 5.15 -25.89 54.46
C ASP A 500 5.27 -24.60 53.63
N HIS A 501 5.86 -24.69 52.43
CA HIS A 501 6.18 -23.54 51.59
C HIS A 501 5.17 -23.34 50.46
N ILE A 502 4.92 -22.07 50.10
CA ILE A 502 4.02 -21.72 48.99
C ILE A 502 4.87 -21.41 47.75
N LEU A 503 4.66 -22.19 46.69
CA LEU A 503 5.27 -21.97 45.39
C LEU A 503 4.21 -21.55 44.36
N GLU A 504 4.45 -20.42 43.71
CA GLU A 504 3.65 -19.95 42.58
C GLU A 504 4.56 -19.55 41.41
N ILE A 505 4.35 -20.15 40.25
CA ILE A 505 5.05 -19.82 39.01
C ILE A 505 3.99 -19.62 37.92
N THR A 506 3.85 -18.38 37.49
CA THR A 506 2.90 -17.96 36.45
C THR A 506 3.59 -17.02 35.47
N HIS A 507 2.86 -16.55 34.45
CA HIS A 507 3.37 -15.55 33.52
C HIS A 507 3.63 -14.17 34.17
N ARG A 508 3.17 -13.93 35.40
CA ARG A 508 3.32 -12.65 36.12
C ARG A 508 4.26 -12.73 37.30
N VAL A 509 4.32 -13.88 37.95
CA VAL A 509 5.00 -14.02 39.23
C VAL A 509 5.71 -15.36 39.35
N VAL A 510 6.93 -15.31 39.87
CA VAL A 510 7.66 -16.42 40.46
C VAL A 510 7.76 -16.11 41.95
N ARG A 511 7.07 -16.88 42.79
CA ARG A 511 6.98 -16.67 44.23
C ARG A 511 7.34 -17.93 44.99
N TRP A 512 8.21 -17.76 45.98
CA TRP A 512 8.53 -18.74 47.00
C TRP A 512 8.35 -18.09 48.37
N ASP A 513 7.31 -18.49 49.09
CA ASP A 513 6.84 -17.88 50.34
C ASP A 513 6.63 -16.36 50.24
N ASP A 514 7.41 -15.58 50.99
CA ASP A 514 7.39 -14.13 51.06
C ASP A 514 8.19 -13.47 49.93
N GLN A 515 8.98 -14.24 49.18
CA GLN A 515 9.80 -13.75 48.08
C GLN A 515 9.02 -13.79 46.77
N THR A 516 8.76 -12.62 46.20
CA THR A 516 8.01 -12.45 44.96
C THR A 516 8.89 -11.78 43.92
N PHE A 517 8.96 -12.36 42.72
CA PHE A 517 9.72 -11.86 41.59
C PHE A 517 8.84 -11.83 40.34
N ALA A 518 9.03 -10.87 39.46
CA ALA A 518 8.54 -10.99 38.09
C ALA A 518 9.40 -12.04 37.33
N PRO A 519 8.85 -12.81 36.39
CA PRO A 519 9.64 -13.71 35.54
C PRO A 519 10.80 -12.98 34.83
N ASP A 520 10.61 -11.70 34.51
CA ASP A 520 11.63 -10.85 33.92
C ASP A 520 12.75 -10.45 34.89
N GLU A 521 12.62 -10.65 36.19
CA GLU A 521 13.70 -10.37 37.14
C GLU A 521 14.66 -11.54 37.29
N ILE A 522 14.29 -12.73 36.82
CA ILE A 522 15.12 -13.93 36.96
C ILE A 522 16.32 -13.88 36.01
N THR A 523 17.54 -13.72 36.54
CA THR A 523 18.78 -13.55 35.78
C THR A 523 19.58 -14.83 35.63
N ALA A 524 19.33 -15.85 36.45
CA ALA A 524 19.99 -17.14 36.32
C ALA A 524 19.10 -18.30 36.79
N LEU A 525 19.30 -19.48 36.20
CA LEU A 525 18.61 -20.73 36.54
C LEU A 525 19.60 -21.90 36.53
N ARG A 526 19.50 -22.79 37.51
CA ARG A 526 20.20 -24.08 37.55
C ARG A 526 19.30 -25.15 38.13
N HIS A 527 19.41 -26.37 37.66
CA HIS A 527 18.65 -27.50 38.18
C HIS A 527 19.27 -28.84 37.80
N GLY A 528 18.98 -29.88 38.58
CA GLY A 528 19.42 -31.25 38.30
C GLY A 528 19.38 -32.13 39.55
N LEU A 529 20.14 -33.24 39.52
CA LEU A 529 20.36 -34.12 40.65
C LEU A 529 21.66 -33.73 41.36
N MET A 530 21.57 -33.37 42.63
CA MET A 530 22.71 -33.11 43.50
C MET A 530 23.02 -34.38 44.30
N THR A 531 24.28 -34.78 44.38
CA THR A 531 24.69 -35.88 45.25
C THR A 531 25.16 -35.37 46.60
N ARG A 532 24.57 -35.85 47.70
CA ARG A 532 24.89 -35.44 49.07
C ARG A 532 25.40 -36.63 49.88
N GLY A 533 26.47 -36.43 50.66
CA GLY A 533 27.10 -37.45 51.51
C GLY A 533 28.44 -37.99 50.98
N GLU A 534 29.25 -38.57 51.88
CA GLU A 534 30.53 -39.21 51.56
C GLU A 534 30.42 -40.75 51.69
N GLY A 535 31.12 -41.48 50.81
CA GLY A 535 31.19 -42.95 50.85
C GLY A 535 29.87 -43.66 50.54
N GLU A 536 29.53 -44.67 51.35
CA GLU A 536 28.34 -45.51 51.17
C GLU A 536 27.00 -44.80 51.47
N ASN A 537 27.03 -43.59 52.02
CA ASN A 537 25.84 -42.79 52.36
C ASN A 537 25.46 -41.75 51.29
N ARG A 538 25.94 -41.89 50.04
CA ARG A 538 25.54 -41.00 48.94
C ARG A 538 24.05 -41.12 48.65
N LYS A 539 23.32 -40.01 48.78
CA LYS A 539 21.94 -39.86 48.33
C LYS A 539 21.87 -38.84 47.20
N GLU A 540 21.09 -39.15 46.18
CA GLU A 540 20.75 -38.19 45.12
C GLU A 540 19.49 -37.43 45.54
N ALA A 541 19.54 -36.11 45.38
CA ALA A 541 18.48 -35.17 45.71
C ALA A 541 18.21 -34.25 44.53
N HIS A 542 16.95 -33.93 44.27
CA HIS A 542 16.59 -32.92 43.28
C HIS A 542 16.95 -31.53 43.77
N LEU A 543 17.41 -30.65 42.87
CA LEU A 543 17.68 -29.25 43.16
C LEU A 543 17.21 -28.36 42.02
N ILE A 544 16.51 -27.27 42.35
CA ILE A 544 16.20 -26.16 41.45
C ILE A 544 16.61 -24.87 42.16
N ALA A 545 17.37 -24.02 41.49
CA ALA A 545 17.70 -22.70 42.02
C ALA A 545 17.63 -21.63 40.94
N TRP A 546 17.22 -20.43 41.33
CA TRP A 546 17.21 -19.26 40.46
C TRP A 546 17.72 -18.02 41.18
N CYS A 547 18.25 -17.06 40.40
CA CYS A 547 18.66 -15.75 40.89
C CYS A 547 17.75 -14.66 40.35
N ALA A 548 17.42 -13.68 41.18
CA ALA A 548 16.80 -12.42 40.79
C ALA A 548 17.64 -11.26 41.37
N GLY A 549 18.56 -10.73 40.56
CA GLY A 549 19.58 -9.80 41.04
C GLY A 549 20.48 -10.45 42.09
N PRO A 550 20.64 -9.88 43.31
CA PRO A 550 21.48 -10.46 44.37
C PRO A 550 20.79 -11.58 45.16
N LYS A 551 19.50 -11.83 44.94
CA LYS A 551 18.73 -12.82 45.69
C LYS A 551 18.79 -14.17 44.99
N GLU A 552 19.23 -15.19 45.72
CA GLU A 552 19.20 -16.59 45.28
C GLU A 552 18.09 -17.32 46.04
N VAL A 553 17.27 -18.08 45.31
CA VAL A 553 16.27 -18.99 45.86
C VAL A 553 16.68 -20.41 45.48
N VAL A 554 16.74 -21.31 46.46
CA VAL A 554 17.17 -22.70 46.30
C VAL A 554 16.09 -23.63 46.84
N LEU A 555 15.62 -24.54 45.99
CA LEU A 555 14.68 -25.61 46.29
C LEU A 555 15.47 -26.93 46.27
N ASP A 556 15.54 -27.62 47.39
CA ASP A 556 16.34 -28.84 47.58
C ASP A 556 15.60 -29.90 48.45
N ASP A 557 16.31 -30.95 48.88
CA ASP A 557 15.78 -32.02 49.73
C ASP A 557 15.41 -31.58 51.15
N GLN A 558 15.77 -30.37 51.56
CA GLN A 558 15.47 -29.85 52.89
C GLN A 558 14.16 -29.06 52.93
N ASN A 559 13.78 -28.42 51.82
CA ASN A 559 12.65 -27.48 51.79
C ASN A 559 11.56 -27.81 50.75
N ALA A 560 11.90 -28.40 49.62
CA ALA A 560 10.96 -28.60 48.51
C ALA A 560 10.82 -30.08 48.10
N PHE A 561 11.86 -30.88 48.31
CA PHE A 561 11.95 -32.25 47.81
C PHE A 561 12.21 -33.26 48.93
N ALA A 562 11.76 -32.95 50.15
CA ALA A 562 11.98 -33.78 51.35
C ALA A 562 11.31 -35.16 51.27
N ASP A 563 10.16 -35.26 50.61
CA ASP A 563 9.47 -36.53 50.38
C ASP A 563 9.97 -37.19 49.09
N ALA A 564 10.70 -38.28 49.23
CA ALA A 564 11.29 -39.02 48.12
C ALA A 564 10.24 -39.59 47.14
N GLU A 565 9.01 -39.87 47.59
CA GLU A 565 7.96 -40.42 46.72
C GLU A 565 7.39 -39.36 45.77
N THR A 566 7.34 -38.09 46.19
CA THR A 566 6.74 -36.98 45.41
C THR A 566 7.77 -36.03 44.81
N ALA A 567 9.03 -36.07 45.25
CA ALA A 567 10.11 -35.17 44.82
C ALA A 567 10.28 -35.07 43.31
N ALA A 568 10.34 -36.22 42.61
CA ALA A 568 10.54 -36.23 41.15
C ALA A 568 9.36 -35.58 40.40
N ALA A 569 8.12 -35.79 40.88
CA ALA A 569 6.93 -35.20 40.29
C ALA A 569 6.87 -33.68 40.53
N HIS A 570 7.20 -33.22 41.74
CA HIS A 570 7.32 -31.79 42.04
C HIS A 570 8.42 -31.14 41.20
N PHE A 571 9.60 -31.74 41.14
CA PHE A 571 10.72 -31.25 40.33
C PHE A 571 10.32 -31.05 38.86
N SER A 572 9.70 -32.07 38.25
CA SER A 572 9.25 -32.00 36.86
C SER A 572 8.22 -30.89 36.62
N ARG A 573 7.22 -30.73 37.51
CA ARG A 573 6.20 -29.68 37.40
C ARG A 573 6.78 -28.27 37.54
N ILE A 574 7.70 -28.08 38.47
CA ILE A 574 8.38 -26.79 38.70
C ILE A 574 9.25 -26.45 37.48
N GLN A 575 10.01 -27.43 37.00
CA GLN A 575 10.84 -27.26 35.81
C GLN A 575 9.99 -26.90 34.59
N ASP A 576 8.89 -27.60 34.33
CA ASP A 576 7.98 -27.31 33.21
C ASP A 576 7.43 -25.86 33.27
N ALA A 577 7.00 -25.40 34.45
CA ALA A 577 6.53 -24.01 34.64
C ALA A 577 7.65 -22.97 34.42
N LEU A 578 8.87 -23.21 34.93
CA LEU A 578 10.03 -22.33 34.71
C LEU A 578 10.43 -22.29 33.24
N TYR A 579 10.46 -23.43 32.55
CA TYR A 579 10.79 -23.51 31.13
C TYR A 579 9.74 -22.84 30.25
N PHE A 580 8.50 -22.76 30.72
CA PHE A 580 7.44 -22.07 30.01
C PHE A 580 7.43 -20.55 30.25
N PHE A 581 7.55 -20.08 31.51
CA PHE A 581 7.40 -18.65 31.83
C PHE A 581 8.70 -17.86 31.98
N VAL A 582 9.79 -18.50 32.36
CA VAL A 582 11.05 -17.81 32.73
C VAL A 582 12.11 -17.98 31.66
N VAL A 583 12.36 -19.21 31.23
CA VAL A 583 13.47 -19.55 30.33
C VAL A 583 13.44 -18.77 29.00
N PRO A 584 12.31 -18.60 28.29
CA PRO A 584 12.32 -17.89 27.01
C PRO A 584 12.83 -16.44 27.14
N ARG A 585 12.33 -15.72 28.15
CA ARG A 585 12.72 -14.32 28.43
C ARG A 585 14.16 -14.21 28.90
N LEU A 586 14.62 -15.18 29.70
CA LEU A 586 16.01 -15.25 30.13
C LEU A 586 16.94 -15.50 28.94
N VAL A 587 16.61 -16.43 28.04
CA VAL A 587 17.36 -16.68 26.80
C VAL A 587 17.44 -15.43 25.95
N ASP A 588 16.30 -14.75 25.69
CA ASP A 588 16.26 -13.52 24.89
C ASP A 588 17.19 -12.43 25.45
N ARG A 589 17.21 -12.26 26.77
CA ARG A 589 18.12 -11.31 27.44
C ARG A 589 19.59 -11.68 27.28
N LEU A 590 19.94 -12.94 27.49
CA LEU A 590 21.32 -13.40 27.35
C LEU A 590 21.81 -13.21 25.91
N VAL A 591 20.97 -13.54 24.92
CA VAL A 591 21.24 -13.31 23.50
C VAL A 591 21.42 -11.82 23.20
N ALA A 592 20.52 -10.96 23.68
CA ALA A 592 20.61 -9.51 23.49
C ALA A 592 21.89 -8.92 24.11
N ALA A 593 22.28 -9.35 25.31
CA ALA A 593 23.51 -8.94 25.98
C ALA A 593 24.75 -9.32 25.15
N VAL A 594 24.85 -10.57 24.70
CA VAL A 594 25.96 -11.04 23.85
C VAL A 594 26.04 -10.26 22.54
N ARG A 595 24.89 -9.99 21.90
CA ARG A 595 24.83 -9.20 20.65
C ARG A 595 25.28 -7.76 20.83
N LYS A 596 25.02 -7.19 22.00
CA LYS A 596 25.51 -5.85 22.38
C LYS A 596 27.01 -5.82 22.69
N GLY A 597 27.67 -6.99 22.73
CA GLY A 597 29.10 -7.14 23.00
C GLY A 597 29.41 -7.37 24.49
N GLU A 598 28.40 -7.64 25.31
CA GLU A 598 28.59 -8.00 26.70
C GLU A 598 29.04 -9.47 26.80
N SER A 599 30.00 -9.78 27.67
CA SER A 599 30.48 -11.15 27.86
C SER A 599 29.60 -11.87 28.88
N VAL A 600 28.94 -12.96 28.45
CA VAL A 600 28.06 -13.76 29.31
C VAL A 600 28.77 -15.05 29.71
N LYS A 601 28.98 -15.26 31.02
CA LYS A 601 29.70 -16.43 31.54
C LYS A 601 28.80 -17.62 31.83
N VAL A 602 29.33 -18.82 31.60
CA VAL A 602 28.72 -20.11 31.95
C VAL A 602 29.84 -21.03 32.46
N GLY A 603 29.98 -21.12 33.78
CA GLY A 603 31.14 -21.76 34.39
C GLY A 603 32.43 -21.04 33.99
N GLU A 604 33.40 -21.78 33.45
CA GLU A 604 34.66 -21.24 32.91
C GLU A 604 34.52 -20.72 31.46
N ALA A 605 33.42 -21.01 30.75
CA ALA A 605 33.18 -20.50 29.40
C ALA A 605 32.63 -19.07 29.40
N ALA A 606 32.92 -18.34 28.31
CA ALA A 606 32.38 -17.00 28.08
C ALA A 606 31.82 -16.89 26.66
N LEU A 607 30.54 -16.53 26.55
CA LEU A 607 29.88 -16.21 25.29
C LEU A 607 30.22 -14.77 24.91
N GLU A 608 30.62 -14.58 23.66
CA GLU A 608 30.96 -13.30 23.07
C GLU A 608 30.24 -13.11 21.74
N ARG A 609 30.26 -11.89 21.20
CA ARG A 609 29.44 -11.53 20.05
C ARG A 609 29.44 -12.54 18.88
N ASN A 610 30.59 -13.15 18.58
CA ASN A 610 30.76 -14.02 17.41
C ASN A 610 31.20 -15.46 17.74
N ALA A 611 31.52 -15.76 19.00
CA ALA A 611 32.12 -17.03 19.40
C ALA A 611 31.90 -17.30 20.89
N ILE A 612 32.10 -18.56 21.29
CA ILE A 612 32.27 -18.91 22.70
C ILE A 612 33.76 -19.16 22.98
N ARG A 613 34.27 -18.63 24.09
CA ARG A 613 35.58 -18.96 24.63
C ARG A 613 35.45 -20.15 25.55
N LEU A 614 36.04 -21.27 25.14
CA LEU A 614 36.11 -22.50 25.93
C LEU A 614 37.52 -22.65 26.52
N PRO A 615 37.66 -22.98 27.81
CA PRO A 615 38.94 -23.46 28.31
C PRO A 615 39.36 -24.73 27.55
N SER A 616 40.66 -24.90 27.32
CA SER A 616 41.23 -26.14 26.80
C SER A 616 42.29 -26.65 27.78
N HIS A 617 42.08 -27.87 28.26
CA HIS A 617 43.01 -28.55 29.15
C HIS A 617 44.09 -29.27 28.35
N SER A 618 45.20 -28.58 28.06
CA SER A 618 46.45 -29.21 27.63
C SER A 618 47.29 -29.60 28.85
N ARG A 619 47.99 -30.74 28.81
CA ARG A 619 48.78 -31.32 29.92
C ARG A 619 49.85 -30.40 30.53
N LEU A 620 50.11 -29.22 29.96
CA LEU A 620 51.13 -28.29 30.45
C LEU A 620 50.66 -26.81 30.59
N TRP A 621 49.53 -26.37 30.01
CA TRP A 621 49.07 -24.96 30.04
C TRP A 621 47.54 -24.84 29.82
N LYS A 622 46.83 -23.94 30.54
CA LYS A 622 45.44 -23.54 30.21
C LYS A 622 45.47 -22.64 28.97
N LYS A 623 44.85 -23.05 27.86
CA LYS A 623 44.70 -22.22 26.66
C LYS A 623 43.21 -22.03 26.37
N GLU A 624 42.74 -20.80 26.24
CA GLU A 624 41.38 -20.53 25.78
C GLU A 624 41.29 -20.74 24.27
N SER A 625 40.21 -21.38 23.81
CA SER A 625 39.90 -21.59 22.40
C SER A 625 38.60 -20.86 22.06
N GLU A 626 38.67 -19.95 21.10
CA GLU A 626 37.48 -19.31 20.52
C GLU A 626 36.87 -20.23 19.47
N VAL A 627 35.59 -20.55 19.65
CA VAL A 627 34.84 -21.38 18.71
C VAL A 627 33.63 -20.58 18.21
N PRO A 628 33.56 -20.27 16.91
CA PRO A 628 32.41 -19.58 16.33
C PRO A 628 31.12 -20.38 16.50
N TYR A 629 29.99 -19.69 16.71
CA TYR A 629 28.68 -20.35 16.93
C TYR A 629 28.30 -21.39 15.86
N PRO A 630 28.51 -21.15 14.54
CA PRO A 630 28.18 -22.14 13.51
C PRO A 630 29.03 -23.42 13.56
N LYS A 631 30.14 -23.40 14.31
CA LYS A 631 31.08 -24.52 14.47
C LYS A 631 30.96 -25.18 15.84
N LEU A 632 29.97 -24.80 16.65
CA LEU A 632 29.69 -25.44 17.92
C LEU A 632 28.72 -26.60 17.75
N SER A 633 28.96 -27.64 18.53
CA SER A 633 27.98 -28.68 18.82
C SER A 633 27.70 -28.65 20.32
N HIS A 634 26.44 -28.84 20.70
CA HIS A 634 26.06 -28.97 22.10
C HIS A 634 25.00 -30.06 22.28
N ARG A 635 24.97 -30.65 23.47
CA ARG A 635 23.96 -31.65 23.86
C ARG A 635 23.79 -31.71 25.37
N MET A 636 22.67 -32.26 25.81
CA MET A 636 22.40 -32.60 27.20
C MET A 636 22.67 -34.10 27.42
N GLU A 637 23.52 -34.44 28.39
CA GLU A 637 23.91 -35.83 28.69
C GLU A 637 24.15 -35.99 30.20
N ASP A 638 23.34 -36.84 30.86
CA ASP A 638 23.41 -37.16 32.29
C ASP A 638 23.46 -35.91 33.20
N GLY A 639 22.47 -35.02 33.08
CA GLY A 639 22.38 -33.81 33.90
C GLY A 639 23.51 -32.79 33.66
N ALA A 640 24.20 -32.89 32.53
CA ALA A 640 25.21 -31.92 32.12
C ALA A 640 24.95 -31.38 30.72
N TRP A 641 25.27 -30.12 30.55
CA TRP A 641 25.40 -29.50 29.26
C TRP A 641 26.83 -29.70 28.74
N ILE A 642 26.96 -30.35 27.59
CA ILE A 642 28.23 -30.58 26.91
C ILE A 642 28.29 -29.66 25.71
N VAL A 643 29.38 -28.91 25.58
CA VAL A 643 29.66 -28.03 24.44
C VAL A 643 31.02 -28.36 23.86
N ALA A 644 31.09 -28.52 22.55
CA ALA A 644 32.31 -28.93 21.85
C ALA A 644 32.46 -28.23 20.50
N SER A 645 33.71 -28.03 20.09
CA SER A 645 34.03 -27.63 18.72
C SER A 645 33.80 -28.80 17.76
N ALA A 646 33.01 -28.56 16.71
CA ALA A 646 32.82 -29.53 15.63
C ALA A 646 34.11 -29.83 14.86
N GLU A 647 35.09 -28.91 14.91
CA GLU A 647 36.37 -29.03 14.19
C GLU A 647 37.50 -29.61 15.07
N ASN A 648 37.35 -29.57 16.39
CA ASN A 648 38.37 -30.03 17.32
C ASN A 648 37.77 -30.72 18.54
N ALA A 649 37.73 -32.05 18.51
CA ALA A 649 37.22 -32.89 19.60
C ALA A 649 37.96 -32.73 20.94
N ARG A 650 39.16 -32.11 20.97
CA ARG A 650 39.87 -31.78 22.22
C ARG A 650 39.39 -30.49 22.88
N VAL A 651 38.57 -29.70 22.18
CA VAL A 651 37.94 -28.49 22.69
C VAL A 651 36.50 -28.84 23.02
N GLN A 652 36.32 -29.40 24.21
CA GLN A 652 35.03 -29.79 24.75
C GLN A 652 35.01 -29.48 26.24
N GLU A 653 33.89 -28.93 26.71
CA GLU A 653 33.63 -28.69 28.12
C GLU A 653 32.32 -29.35 28.54
N ARG A 654 32.26 -29.73 29.83
CA ARG A 654 31.09 -30.35 30.45
C ARG A 654 30.71 -29.57 31.69
N TYR A 655 29.50 -29.02 31.70
CA TYR A 655 28.96 -28.22 32.79
C TYR A 655 27.77 -28.94 33.43
N LEU A 656 27.90 -29.35 34.69
CA LEU A 656 26.78 -29.92 35.44
C LEU A 656 25.69 -28.86 35.60
N THR A 657 24.46 -29.19 35.22
CA THR A 657 23.36 -28.20 35.21
C THR A 657 22.87 -27.82 36.59
N VAL A 658 23.18 -28.66 37.59
CA VAL A 658 22.89 -28.41 39.00
C VAL A 658 23.90 -27.44 39.63
N ASP A 659 25.15 -27.42 39.15
CA ASP A 659 26.24 -26.61 39.71
C ASP A 659 26.50 -25.33 38.94
N THR A 660 26.18 -25.31 37.64
CA THR A 660 26.55 -24.21 36.75
C THR A 660 25.32 -23.39 36.35
N TRP A 661 25.30 -22.11 36.75
CA TRP A 661 24.27 -21.16 36.35
C TRP A 661 24.10 -21.11 34.83
N ASN A 662 22.84 -21.20 34.39
CA ASN A 662 22.39 -21.14 33.00
C ASN A 662 22.88 -22.28 32.10
N ALA A 663 23.64 -23.25 32.60
CA ALA A 663 24.06 -24.41 31.79
C ALA A 663 22.85 -25.18 31.24
N ALA A 664 21.78 -25.31 32.02
CA ALA A 664 20.56 -26.01 31.64
C ALA A 664 19.79 -25.39 30.45
N ILE A 665 20.06 -24.12 30.14
CA ILE A 665 19.36 -23.37 29.08
C ILE A 665 20.32 -22.92 27.97
N MET A 666 21.61 -23.21 28.09
CA MET A 666 22.63 -22.62 27.23
C MET A 666 22.56 -23.11 25.78
N GLY A 667 22.03 -24.32 25.56
CA GLY A 667 21.74 -24.81 24.22
C GLY A 667 20.82 -23.87 23.43
N TYR A 668 19.75 -23.38 24.05
CA TYR A 668 18.82 -22.43 23.41
C TYR A 668 19.48 -21.10 23.06
N VAL A 669 20.38 -20.61 23.93
CA VAL A 669 21.12 -19.36 23.71
C VAL A 669 22.06 -19.50 22.51
N ILE A 670 22.78 -20.62 22.42
CA ILE A 670 23.69 -20.89 21.30
C ILE A 670 22.92 -21.04 19.99
N ASP A 671 21.82 -21.79 19.98
CA ASP A 671 21.02 -21.98 18.77
C ASP A 671 20.47 -20.65 18.24
N ALA A 672 20.01 -19.76 19.13
CA ALA A 672 19.54 -18.42 18.77
C ALA A 672 20.66 -17.49 18.26
N LEU A 673 21.90 -17.65 18.75
CA LEU A 673 23.06 -16.90 18.27
C LEU A 673 23.55 -17.41 16.91
N ALA A 674 23.45 -18.71 16.64
CA ALA A 674 23.85 -19.34 15.38
C ALA A 674 22.91 -19.01 14.20
N GLN A 675 21.60 -18.87 14.45
CA GLN A 675 20.59 -18.60 13.39
C GLN A 675 20.66 -17.18 12.79
N SER A 676 21.42 -16.26 13.38
CA SER A 676 21.48 -14.85 12.98
C SER A 676 22.86 -14.39 12.47
N GLY A 677 23.78 -15.33 12.24
CA GLY A 677 25.15 -15.09 11.79
C GLY A 677 25.36 -15.28 10.29
#